data_AF-A0AAW1NQ46-F1
#
_entry.id   AF-A0AAW1NQ46-F1
#
_cell.length_a   1.000
_cell.length_b   1.000
_cell.length_c   1.000
_cell.angle_alpha   90.00
_cell.angle_beta   90.00
_cell.angle_gamma   90.00
#
_symmetry.space_group_name_H-M   'P 1'
#
loop_
_entity.id
_entity.type
_entity.pdbx_description
1 polymer ?
#
loop_
_entity_poly.entity_id
_entity_poly.type
_entity_poly.pdbx_seq_one_letter_code
_entity_poly.pdbx_strand_id
1 'polypeptide(L)'
;MGVTAVTARRRRPPETMLDSIRGEDGEAVVSGAPVPITTTATPEYDSYGEWTRWLEIVRIVIFVVAVLGAITWSLAGTDFSALPAQLRRLPLVTKMLGQHSPLHHCNRPTPSYLLAHFGDLGSFSFPIHTDRPVTQRLFDLGLLQEWNFNQGEALEAFTAGMEFAPHVAMLHFGRAYALGPGANRAFTQQRQLYPSVALEDIPAIRAVAGQAYVAAQEAMRQEPQDQQLAARELALTDCLYRKRYAKGSDASLEAALAAEEAYARCLADLGSTWGDAAVLAMAAESYMNLFPWDYYQGAKGAMKPLAARAEELIDQALSRDPFNPLALHLHIHIAEASSTQRKPGKGRRSAHRAVGSADTLHWSRGPWAAHMGHLQHMPSHTFITVGRWSDAVDANINASRADDRVVRGCMHPYEPEHNTQMLIYAANMAGRFEDARHYAASIRTYAQHYAPELATTIGPQWAELVLTLVQQGSWAEVMRDIGRAPPKNARGMCPQGGVAFSGAVHLFAQSMSVMAKAAGLMQAGDTAEAVEQYVRGGDTLAAKLQDAADAMEPEEGTVPGAWPGIYACDYANLTQIMALTASARLSVLHGDLASAERLLRDAVAIEDVLGYMEPPRQYQPVRHCLGYVQSLAGNHTAAEQVFRADLRDHLDNGRALLGLAHSLEAQGRAAEAEEAHQQHLAAWHGSPLASACLSFSESVPGISTSWGRRLTL
;
A
#
# COMPACT_ATOMS: atom_id res chain seq x y z
N MET A 1 33.66 4.78 -47.92
CA MET A 1 33.18 5.55 -49.08
C MET A 1 32.15 6.54 -48.56
N GLY A 2 32.26 7.86 -48.59
CA GLY A 2 33.34 8.82 -48.80
C GLY A 2 32.81 10.15 -48.26
N VAL A 3 33.61 10.89 -47.49
CA VAL A 3 33.33 12.30 -47.17
C VAL A 3 34.61 13.08 -47.44
N THR A 4 34.47 14.03 -48.34
CA THR A 4 35.47 14.95 -48.87
C THR A 4 35.96 15.93 -47.81
N ALA A 5 37.26 16.20 -47.85
CA ALA A 5 37.97 17.12 -46.99
C ALA A 5 37.83 18.58 -47.44
N VAL A 6 37.84 19.54 -46.50
CA VAL A 6 38.49 20.84 -46.70
C VAL A 6 39.23 21.26 -45.43
N THR A 7 40.45 21.73 -45.66
CA THR A 7 41.59 21.98 -44.79
C THR A 7 41.52 23.24 -43.92
N ALA A 8 42.16 23.15 -42.74
CA ALA A 8 42.47 24.25 -41.84
C ALA A 8 43.54 25.22 -42.40
N ARG A 9 43.39 26.52 -42.08
CA ARG A 9 44.50 27.48 -42.02
C ARG A 9 44.66 28.02 -40.59
N ARG A 10 45.85 27.83 -40.04
CA ARG A 10 46.36 28.44 -38.80
C ARG A 10 46.71 29.91 -39.03
N ARG A 11 46.51 30.77 -38.02
CA ARG A 11 47.53 31.72 -37.50
C ARG A 11 47.08 32.37 -36.19
N ARG A 12 48.09 32.72 -35.38
CA ARG A 12 48.14 33.05 -33.95
C ARG A 12 47.61 34.47 -33.59
N PRO A 13 47.30 34.73 -32.30
CA PRO A 13 47.13 36.08 -31.71
C PRO A 13 48.48 36.55 -31.08
N PRO A 14 48.56 37.61 -30.23
CA PRO A 14 47.75 38.82 -30.00
C PRO A 14 48.61 40.12 -30.07
N GLU A 15 48.03 41.31 -29.84
CA GLU A 15 48.67 42.38 -29.04
C GLU A 15 47.71 43.55 -28.78
N THR A 16 47.52 43.87 -27.50
CA THR A 16 46.87 45.07 -26.97
C THR A 16 47.93 46.10 -26.63
N MET A 17 47.75 47.35 -27.08
CA MET A 17 48.57 48.48 -26.66
C MET A 17 47.66 49.57 -26.06
N LEU A 18 48.14 50.10 -24.94
CA LEU A 18 47.60 51.15 -24.08
C LEU A 18 47.11 52.41 -24.83
N ASP A 19 46.05 53.07 -24.33
CA ASP A 19 46.21 54.46 -23.88
C ASP A 19 45.04 55.01 -23.03
N SER A 20 45.45 55.60 -21.91
CA SER A 20 44.92 56.75 -21.17
C SER A 20 43.44 56.85 -20.73
N ILE A 21 43.26 56.83 -19.41
CA ILE A 21 42.17 57.49 -18.67
C ILE A 21 42.73 58.77 -18.01
N ARG A 22 41.98 59.88 -18.01
CA ARG A 22 42.10 61.01 -17.08
C ARG A 22 40.72 61.61 -16.75
N GLY A 23 40.54 61.97 -15.48
CA GLY A 23 39.45 62.79 -14.91
C GLY A 23 38.61 62.02 -13.88
N GLU A 24 38.99 62.02 -12.59
CA GLU A 24 38.37 62.83 -11.50
C GLU A 24 37.06 62.18 -10.98
N ASP A 25 36.77 61.90 -9.71
CA ASP A 25 37.36 62.13 -8.39
C ASP A 25 36.72 61.14 -7.39
N GLY A 26 37.35 60.90 -6.23
CA GLY A 26 36.61 60.52 -5.01
C GLY A 26 37.10 59.29 -4.20
N GLU A 27 38.04 59.55 -3.29
CA GLU A 27 38.22 58.92 -1.97
C GLU A 27 38.68 57.44 -1.82
N ALA A 28 40.00 57.28 -1.60
CA ALA A 28 40.68 56.87 -0.35
C ALA A 28 39.94 55.85 0.58
N VAL A 29 40.52 54.78 1.16
CA VAL A 29 41.88 54.48 1.65
C VAL A 29 42.04 52.95 1.74
N VAL A 30 43.20 52.47 1.29
CA VAL A 30 43.80 51.15 1.55
C VAL A 30 44.68 51.23 2.80
N SER A 31 44.85 50.14 3.55
CA SER A 31 46.08 49.93 4.32
C SER A 31 46.64 48.52 4.10
N GLY A 32 47.96 48.44 3.91
CA GLY A 32 48.72 47.18 3.94
C GLY A 32 49.67 46.96 2.76
N ALA A 33 50.84 47.57 2.82
CA ALA A 33 52.01 47.31 1.96
C ALA A 33 53.08 46.55 2.82
N PRO A 34 54.34 46.31 2.36
CA PRO A 34 54.83 45.64 1.14
C PRO A 34 56.07 44.70 1.40
N VAL A 35 56.77 44.35 0.30
CA VAL A 35 58.24 44.03 0.11
C VAL A 35 58.74 42.55 0.24
N PRO A 36 59.90 42.14 -0.34
CA PRO A 36 60.02 41.66 -1.74
C PRO A 36 60.94 40.43 -1.98
N ILE A 37 60.96 40.07 -3.26
CA ILE A 37 61.78 39.22 -4.13
C ILE A 37 63.30 39.16 -3.83
N THR A 38 63.90 37.98 -3.99
CA THR A 38 65.20 37.78 -4.69
C THR A 38 65.21 36.50 -5.53
N THR A 39 65.82 36.61 -6.71
CA THR A 39 65.97 35.65 -7.81
C THR A 39 67.24 34.81 -7.71
N THR A 40 67.25 33.57 -8.24
CA THR A 40 68.36 33.08 -9.09
C THR A 40 68.05 31.76 -9.85
N ALA A 41 68.55 31.75 -11.10
CA ALA A 41 69.03 30.63 -11.93
C ALA A 41 68.03 29.65 -12.60
N THR A 42 67.98 29.72 -13.94
CA THR A 42 67.43 28.71 -14.86
C THR A 42 68.53 27.76 -15.37
N PRO A 43 68.20 26.48 -15.63
CA PRO A 43 68.89 25.67 -16.64
C PRO A 43 67.97 25.29 -17.81
N GLU A 44 68.55 25.24 -19.01
CA GLU A 44 67.94 24.80 -20.27
C GLU A 44 67.35 23.37 -20.18
N TYR A 45 66.18 23.16 -20.79
CA TYR A 45 65.55 21.83 -20.92
C TYR A 45 65.18 21.53 -22.39
N ASP A 46 65.61 20.36 -22.84
CA ASP A 46 65.55 19.84 -24.21
C ASP A 46 64.11 19.56 -24.66
N SER A 47 63.57 20.44 -25.49
CA SER A 47 62.16 20.45 -25.88
C SER A 47 61.77 19.48 -27.01
N TYR A 48 62.66 18.60 -27.50
CA TYR A 48 62.31 17.65 -28.57
C TYR A 48 62.08 16.19 -28.09
N GLY A 49 62.73 15.77 -26.99
CA GLY A 49 62.57 14.44 -26.42
C GLY A 49 61.28 14.22 -25.61
N GLU A 50 60.73 15.28 -25.01
CA GLU A 50 59.51 15.16 -24.20
C GLU A 50 58.23 15.12 -25.06
N TRP A 51 58.21 15.79 -26.21
CA TRP A 51 57.06 15.79 -27.11
C TRP A 51 56.80 14.43 -27.77
N THR A 52 57.86 13.68 -28.07
CA THR A 52 57.75 12.32 -28.62
C THR A 52 57.24 11.32 -27.57
N ARG A 53 57.68 11.46 -26.30
CA ARG A 53 57.12 10.71 -25.17
C ARG A 53 55.64 11.04 -24.91
N TRP A 54 55.26 12.31 -24.98
CA TRP A 54 53.86 12.71 -24.83
C TRP A 54 52.95 12.15 -25.93
N LEU A 55 53.42 12.11 -27.18
CA LEU A 55 52.67 11.52 -28.28
C LEU A 55 52.54 9.98 -28.17
N GLU A 56 53.56 9.29 -27.65
CA GLU A 56 53.43 7.86 -27.33
C GLU A 56 52.45 7.61 -26.19
N ILE A 57 52.49 8.41 -25.11
CA ILE A 57 51.55 8.29 -24.00
C ILE A 57 50.11 8.50 -24.48
N VAL A 58 49.87 9.52 -25.32
CA VAL A 58 48.53 9.77 -25.88
C VAL A 58 48.07 8.61 -26.77
N ARG A 59 48.96 8.02 -27.58
CA ARG A 59 48.64 6.82 -28.39
C ARG A 59 48.32 5.60 -27.53
N ILE A 60 49.07 5.38 -26.45
CA ILE A 60 48.82 4.29 -25.49
C ILE A 60 47.48 4.51 -24.80
N VAL A 61 47.16 5.73 -24.37
CA VAL A 61 45.88 6.04 -23.72
C VAL A 61 44.71 5.83 -24.68
N ILE A 62 44.81 6.28 -25.94
CA ILE A 62 43.78 6.05 -26.95
C ILE A 62 43.60 4.54 -27.22
N PHE A 63 44.69 3.79 -27.32
CA PHE A 63 44.65 2.35 -27.52
C PHE A 63 44.02 1.62 -26.33
N VAL A 64 44.38 1.99 -25.09
CA VAL A 64 43.80 1.43 -23.86
C VAL A 64 42.31 1.76 -23.77
N VAL A 65 41.89 2.97 -24.09
CA VAL A 65 40.47 3.36 -24.10
C VAL A 65 39.69 2.61 -25.17
N ALA A 66 40.28 2.42 -26.36
CA ALA A 66 39.65 1.64 -27.44
C ALA A 66 39.54 0.15 -27.09
N VAL A 67 40.57 -0.43 -26.46
CA VAL A 67 40.55 -1.83 -26.00
C VAL A 67 39.57 -2.01 -24.84
N LEU A 68 39.54 -1.11 -23.87
CA LEU A 68 38.55 -1.12 -22.79
C LEU A 68 37.14 -0.93 -23.32
N GLY A 69 36.94 -0.06 -24.31
CA GLY A 69 35.67 0.11 -25.02
C GLY A 69 35.23 -1.13 -25.80
N ALA A 70 36.17 -1.85 -26.43
CA ALA A 70 35.89 -3.10 -27.13
C ALA A 70 35.60 -4.26 -26.17
N ILE A 71 36.25 -4.29 -25.00
CA ILE A 71 35.99 -5.26 -23.92
C ILE A 71 34.62 -5.00 -23.28
N THR A 72 34.27 -3.73 -22.98
CA THR A 72 32.95 -3.39 -22.45
C THR A 72 31.84 -3.66 -23.46
N TRP A 73 32.07 -3.42 -24.75
CA TRP A 73 31.11 -3.74 -25.81
C TRP A 73 30.96 -5.25 -26.03
N SER A 74 32.03 -6.04 -25.91
CA SER A 74 31.98 -7.51 -26.00
C SER A 74 31.34 -8.19 -24.78
N LEU A 75 31.33 -7.52 -23.61
CA LEU A 75 30.70 -8.00 -22.38
C LEU A 75 29.23 -7.56 -22.23
N ALA A 76 28.76 -6.62 -23.07
CA ALA A 76 27.38 -6.11 -23.04
C ALA A 76 26.30 -7.11 -23.53
N GLY A 77 26.66 -8.37 -23.78
CA GLY A 77 25.73 -9.43 -24.21
C GLY A 77 26.02 -10.82 -23.66
N THR A 78 26.93 -10.95 -22.69
CA THR A 78 27.27 -12.24 -22.06
C THR A 78 26.35 -12.55 -20.88
N ASP A 79 25.75 -13.74 -20.87
CA ASP A 79 24.99 -14.26 -19.75
C ASP A 79 25.93 -14.67 -18.59
N PHE A 80 25.95 -13.88 -17.52
CA PHE A 80 26.77 -14.11 -16.34
C PHE A 80 26.19 -15.15 -15.37
N SER A 81 25.01 -15.71 -15.65
CA SER A 81 24.39 -16.76 -14.83
C SER A 81 25.23 -18.05 -14.77
N ALA A 82 26.07 -18.28 -15.78
CA ALA A 82 26.98 -19.41 -15.89
C ALA A 82 28.28 -19.29 -15.06
N LEU A 83 28.55 -18.15 -14.40
CA LEU A 83 29.77 -17.99 -13.60
C LEU A 83 29.72 -18.79 -12.28
N PRO A 84 30.85 -19.38 -11.85
CA PRO A 84 30.99 -20.00 -10.53
C PRO A 84 30.64 -19.03 -9.39
N ALA A 85 29.97 -19.52 -8.35
CA ALA A 85 29.44 -18.71 -7.24
C ALA A 85 30.49 -17.84 -6.52
N GLN A 86 31.77 -18.22 -6.58
CA GLN A 86 32.88 -17.48 -5.98
C GLN A 86 33.23 -16.21 -6.76
N LEU A 87 33.10 -16.21 -8.10
CA LEU A 87 33.40 -15.07 -8.96
C LEU A 87 32.25 -14.04 -8.97
N ARG A 88 31.00 -14.49 -8.75
CA ARG A 88 29.82 -13.60 -8.57
C ARG A 88 29.91 -12.70 -7.34
N ARG A 89 30.75 -13.04 -6.35
CA ARG A 89 30.93 -12.28 -5.11
C ARG A 89 32.05 -11.24 -5.18
N LEU A 90 32.79 -11.16 -6.30
CA LEU A 90 33.83 -10.15 -6.48
C LEU A 90 33.21 -8.75 -6.53
N PRO A 91 33.73 -7.75 -5.79
CA PRO A 91 33.13 -6.42 -5.69
C PRO A 91 32.84 -5.75 -7.04
N LEU A 92 33.69 -5.97 -8.05
CA LEU A 92 33.52 -5.44 -9.40
C LEU A 92 32.35 -6.11 -10.14
N VAL A 93 32.18 -7.43 -9.97
CA VAL A 93 31.08 -8.22 -10.54
C VAL A 93 29.77 -7.93 -9.81
N THR A 94 29.80 -7.77 -8.49
CA THR A 94 28.64 -7.33 -7.69
C THR A 94 28.23 -5.89 -8.04
N LYS A 95 29.19 -5.03 -8.40
CA LYS A 95 28.92 -3.65 -8.84
C LYS A 95 28.40 -3.59 -10.28
N MET A 96 28.86 -4.48 -11.17
CA MET A 96 28.32 -4.62 -12.53
C MET A 96 26.94 -5.31 -12.54
N LEU A 97 26.73 -6.36 -11.74
CA LEU A 97 25.43 -7.00 -11.54
C LEU A 97 24.46 -6.09 -10.76
N GLY A 98 24.96 -5.31 -9.81
CA GLY A 98 24.19 -4.34 -9.03
C GLY A 98 23.90 -3.03 -9.77
N GLN A 99 24.51 -2.80 -10.94
CA GLN A 99 24.16 -1.71 -11.86
C GLN A 99 23.12 -2.12 -12.91
N HIS A 100 22.59 -3.34 -12.82
CA HIS A 100 21.49 -3.83 -13.63
C HIS A 100 20.31 -4.29 -12.76
N SER A 101 20.00 -3.56 -11.68
CA SER A 101 18.57 -3.40 -11.39
C SER A 101 18.02 -2.58 -12.55
N PRO A 102 17.07 -3.09 -13.36
CA PRO A 102 16.33 -2.25 -14.27
C PRO A 102 15.40 -1.40 -13.39
N LEU A 103 15.96 -0.43 -12.67
CA LEU A 103 15.22 0.78 -12.39
C LEU A 103 15.00 1.34 -13.79
N HIS A 104 13.87 0.95 -14.39
CA HIS A 104 13.45 1.43 -15.69
C HIS A 104 13.69 2.95 -15.68
N HIS A 105 14.46 3.46 -16.65
CA HIS A 105 14.34 4.86 -17.02
C HIS A 105 12.93 5.00 -17.59
N CYS A 106 11.94 5.06 -16.70
CA CYS A 106 10.54 5.17 -17.04
C CYS A 106 10.26 6.65 -17.25
N ASN A 107 10.09 7.01 -18.53
CA ASN A 107 9.52 8.30 -18.87
C ASN A 107 8.00 8.18 -18.76
N ARG A 108 7.33 9.28 -18.42
CA ARG A 108 5.86 9.30 -18.44
C ARG A 108 5.33 8.87 -19.82
N PRO A 109 4.26 8.07 -19.85
CA PRO A 109 3.72 7.54 -21.09
C PRO A 109 3.15 8.66 -21.95
N THR A 110 3.36 8.57 -23.27
CA THR A 110 2.67 9.45 -24.23
C THR A 110 1.19 9.07 -24.33
N PRO A 111 0.30 9.97 -24.81
CA PRO A 111 -1.11 9.61 -25.00
C PRO A 111 -1.32 8.39 -25.92
N SER A 112 -0.49 8.23 -26.96
CA SER A 112 -0.52 7.06 -27.83
C SER A 112 -0.15 5.77 -27.09
N TYR A 113 0.80 5.85 -26.14
CA TYR A 113 1.15 4.71 -25.30
C TYR A 113 0.00 4.33 -24.36
N LEU A 114 -0.61 5.32 -23.70
CA LEU A 114 -1.78 5.12 -22.84
C LEU A 114 -2.90 4.40 -23.59
N LEU A 115 -3.26 4.88 -24.79
CA LEU A 115 -4.29 4.26 -25.61
C LEU A 115 -3.93 2.82 -26.03
N ALA A 116 -2.67 2.56 -26.39
CA ALA A 116 -2.25 1.24 -26.85
C ALA A 116 -2.22 0.19 -25.74
N HIS A 117 -1.93 0.59 -24.50
CA HIS A 117 -1.69 -0.34 -23.39
C HIS A 117 -2.79 -0.34 -22.33
N PHE A 118 -3.56 0.74 -22.23
CA PHE A 118 -4.61 0.97 -21.22
C PHE A 118 -5.94 1.42 -21.85
N GLY A 119 -6.02 1.56 -23.18
CA GLY A 119 -7.22 2.01 -23.88
C GLY A 119 -8.26 0.93 -24.16
N ASP A 120 -7.99 -0.35 -23.85
CA ASP A 120 -9.01 -1.39 -23.89
C ASP A 120 -9.81 -1.37 -22.58
N LEU A 121 -10.93 -0.64 -22.60
CA LEU A 121 -11.83 -0.50 -21.47
C LEU A 121 -13.06 -1.42 -21.60
N GLY A 122 -13.00 -2.42 -22.48
CA GLY A 122 -14.16 -3.21 -22.86
C GLY A 122 -15.31 -2.33 -23.36
N SER A 123 -16.51 -2.58 -22.85
CA SER A 123 -17.72 -1.81 -23.19
C SER A 123 -17.88 -0.53 -22.38
N PHE A 124 -16.97 -0.22 -21.44
CA PHE A 124 -17.10 0.98 -20.65
C PHE A 124 -16.93 2.23 -21.52
N SER A 125 -17.89 3.15 -21.41
CA SER A 125 -17.79 4.50 -21.93
C SER A 125 -18.75 5.42 -21.18
N PHE A 126 -18.30 6.64 -20.90
CA PHE A 126 -19.14 7.74 -20.46
C PHE A 126 -19.19 8.74 -21.62
N PRO A 127 -20.26 8.76 -22.44
CA PRO A 127 -20.29 9.57 -23.65
C PRO A 127 -20.04 11.05 -23.37
N ILE A 128 -19.16 11.65 -24.18
CA ILE A 128 -18.86 13.08 -24.18
C ILE A 128 -19.00 13.64 -25.60
N HIS A 129 -19.33 14.92 -25.69
CA HIS A 129 -19.43 15.68 -26.92
C HIS A 129 -18.04 15.94 -27.49
N THR A 130 -17.59 15.01 -28.33
CA THR A 130 -16.34 15.09 -29.09
C THR A 130 -16.48 14.37 -30.44
N ASP A 131 -15.80 14.87 -31.46
CA ASP A 131 -15.66 14.22 -32.76
C ASP A 131 -14.43 13.30 -32.83
N ARG A 132 -13.65 13.21 -31.74
CA ARG A 132 -12.41 12.44 -31.67
C ARG A 132 -12.56 11.21 -30.79
N PRO A 133 -12.58 9.99 -31.37
CA PRO A 133 -12.64 8.74 -30.59
C PRO A 133 -11.49 8.60 -29.57
N VAL A 134 -10.31 9.13 -29.89
CA VAL A 134 -9.16 9.14 -28.98
C VAL A 134 -9.41 9.99 -27.72
N THR A 135 -10.13 11.11 -27.87
CA THR A 135 -10.49 11.99 -26.75
C THR A 135 -11.54 11.34 -25.86
N GLN A 136 -12.57 10.73 -26.45
CA GLN A 136 -13.55 9.92 -25.71
C GLN A 136 -12.86 8.84 -24.87
N ARG A 137 -11.92 8.10 -25.48
CA ARG A 137 -11.26 6.99 -24.80
C ARG A 137 -10.33 7.45 -23.67
N LEU A 138 -9.61 8.56 -23.84
CA LEU A 138 -8.77 9.14 -22.79
C LEU A 138 -9.62 9.68 -21.62
N PHE A 139 -10.80 10.25 -21.92
CA PHE A 139 -11.75 10.63 -20.87
C PHE A 139 -12.28 9.41 -20.11
N ASP A 140 -12.69 8.35 -20.81
CA ASP A 140 -13.17 7.11 -20.19
C ASP A 140 -12.09 6.48 -19.30
N LEU A 141 -10.83 6.46 -19.75
CA LEU A 141 -9.70 5.99 -18.95
C LEU A 141 -9.50 6.85 -17.70
N GLY A 142 -9.53 8.17 -17.85
CA GLY A 142 -9.40 9.09 -16.72
C GLY A 142 -10.52 8.92 -15.70
N LEU A 143 -11.75 8.71 -16.16
CA LEU A 143 -12.90 8.51 -15.29
C LEU A 143 -12.81 7.18 -14.52
N LEU A 144 -12.38 6.09 -15.17
CA LEU A 144 -12.12 4.83 -14.48
C LEU A 144 -10.98 4.92 -13.48
N GLN A 145 -9.91 5.66 -13.80
CA GLN A 145 -8.82 5.88 -12.85
C GLN A 145 -9.29 6.69 -11.64
N GLU A 146 -10.15 7.69 -11.84
CA GLU A 146 -10.76 8.44 -10.75
C GLU A 146 -11.61 7.53 -9.86
N TRP A 147 -12.45 6.69 -10.46
CA TRP A 147 -13.27 5.72 -9.73
C TRP A 147 -12.47 4.57 -9.12
N ASN A 148 -11.24 4.35 -9.58
CA ASN A 148 -10.22 3.49 -8.98
C ASN A 148 -9.42 4.21 -7.89
N PHE A 149 -9.82 5.42 -7.51
CA PHE A 149 -9.14 6.32 -6.56
C PHE A 149 -7.69 6.66 -6.93
N ASN A 150 -7.32 6.51 -8.20
CA ASN A 150 -6.02 6.92 -8.72
C ASN A 150 -6.12 8.29 -9.39
N GLN A 151 -6.31 9.34 -8.57
CA GLN A 151 -6.56 10.70 -9.08
C GLN A 151 -5.35 11.25 -9.86
N GLY A 152 -4.14 10.83 -9.51
CA GLY A 152 -2.92 11.19 -10.23
C GLY A 152 -2.98 10.74 -11.68
N GLU A 153 -3.20 9.44 -11.91
CA GLU A 153 -3.32 8.89 -13.27
C GLU A 153 -4.59 9.35 -13.99
N ALA A 154 -5.67 9.66 -13.26
CA ALA A 154 -6.87 10.28 -13.81
C ALA A 154 -6.56 11.66 -14.42
N LEU A 155 -5.84 12.51 -13.68
CA LEU A 155 -5.43 13.85 -14.13
C LEU A 155 -4.53 13.79 -15.36
N GLU A 156 -3.60 12.84 -15.40
CA GLU A 156 -2.74 12.62 -16.56
C GLU A 156 -3.56 12.20 -17.79
N ALA A 157 -4.52 11.28 -17.64
CA ALA A 157 -5.38 10.83 -18.75
C ALA A 157 -6.25 11.97 -19.30
N PHE A 158 -6.87 12.79 -18.43
CA PHE A 158 -7.62 13.96 -18.90
C PHE A 158 -6.73 15.00 -19.59
N THR A 159 -5.52 15.23 -19.05
CA THR A 159 -4.54 16.17 -19.64
C THR A 159 -4.06 15.68 -21.00
N ALA A 160 -3.78 14.38 -21.14
CA ALA A 160 -3.45 13.74 -22.41
C ALA A 160 -4.56 13.93 -23.46
N GLY A 161 -5.84 13.84 -23.04
CA GLY A 161 -6.97 14.13 -23.93
C GLY A 161 -6.97 15.58 -24.44
N MET A 162 -6.55 16.53 -23.60
CA MET A 162 -6.50 17.95 -23.96
C MET A 162 -5.44 18.26 -25.03
N GLU A 163 -4.41 17.42 -25.20
CA GLU A 163 -3.45 17.56 -26.30
C GLU A 163 -4.13 17.43 -27.67
N PHE A 164 -5.24 16.68 -27.74
CA PHE A 164 -6.01 16.49 -28.96
C PHE A 164 -7.19 17.45 -29.08
N ALA A 165 -7.88 17.74 -27.97
CA ALA A 165 -9.13 18.49 -27.99
C ALA A 165 -9.28 19.38 -26.73
N PRO A 166 -8.51 20.48 -26.63
CA PRO A 166 -8.50 21.33 -25.43
C PRO A 166 -9.81 22.11 -25.19
N HIS A 167 -10.71 22.13 -26.18
CA HIS A 167 -12.02 22.79 -26.11
C HIS A 167 -13.14 21.86 -25.60
N VAL A 168 -12.90 20.56 -25.44
CA VAL A 168 -13.91 19.61 -24.97
C VAL A 168 -14.14 19.83 -23.48
N ALA A 169 -15.38 20.18 -23.13
CA ALA A 169 -15.78 20.59 -21.78
C ALA A 169 -15.48 19.51 -20.73
N MET A 170 -15.74 18.24 -21.07
CA MET A 170 -15.63 17.14 -20.13
C MET A 170 -14.18 16.82 -19.73
N LEU A 171 -13.16 17.18 -20.53
CA LEU A 171 -11.77 17.03 -20.09
C LEU A 171 -11.43 17.99 -18.95
N HIS A 172 -11.95 19.22 -18.99
CA HIS A 172 -11.84 20.17 -17.89
C HIS A 172 -12.68 19.76 -16.69
N PHE A 173 -13.88 19.21 -16.94
CA PHE A 173 -14.72 18.62 -15.89
C PHE A 173 -13.98 17.52 -15.14
N GLY A 174 -13.40 16.56 -15.87
CA GLY A 174 -12.65 15.44 -15.30
C GLY A 174 -11.46 15.91 -14.47
N ARG A 175 -10.70 16.91 -14.95
CA ARG A 175 -9.61 17.51 -14.18
C ARG A 175 -10.09 18.17 -12.90
N ALA A 176 -11.17 18.95 -12.96
CA ALA A 176 -11.73 19.56 -11.75
C ALA A 176 -12.32 18.51 -10.79
N TYR A 177 -12.92 17.45 -11.32
CA TYR A 177 -13.45 16.32 -10.54
C TYR A 177 -12.33 15.61 -9.77
N ALA A 178 -11.26 15.19 -10.44
CA ALA A 178 -10.10 14.53 -9.84
C ALA A 178 -9.32 15.43 -8.86
N LEU A 179 -9.38 16.75 -9.06
CA LEU A 179 -8.84 17.72 -8.12
C LEU A 179 -9.79 18.03 -6.95
N GLY A 180 -11.05 17.56 -6.96
CA GLY A 180 -12.05 17.81 -5.92
C GLY A 180 -12.03 16.86 -4.72
N PRO A 181 -12.94 17.03 -3.74
CA PRO A 181 -13.02 16.14 -2.57
C PRO A 181 -13.24 14.67 -2.96
N GLY A 182 -12.62 13.75 -2.20
CA GLY A 182 -12.76 12.30 -2.33
C GLY A 182 -12.52 11.55 -1.01
N ALA A 183 -13.15 10.37 -0.83
CA ALA A 183 -13.18 9.66 0.45
C ALA A 183 -11.80 9.20 0.96
N ASN A 184 -10.88 8.78 0.07
CA ASN A 184 -9.55 8.23 0.42
C ASN A 184 -8.38 9.13 -0.05
N ARG A 185 -8.56 10.46 -0.08
CA ARG A 185 -7.54 11.36 -0.59
C ARG A 185 -6.51 11.76 0.48
N ALA A 186 -5.22 11.55 0.18
CA ALA A 186 -4.10 11.93 1.04
C ALA A 186 -3.89 13.46 1.04
N PHE A 187 -3.72 14.05 2.23
CA PHE A 187 -3.31 15.44 2.35
C PHE A 187 -1.80 15.59 2.42
N THR A 188 -1.35 16.79 2.05
CA THR A 188 -0.01 17.32 2.29
C THR A 188 0.36 17.29 3.78
N GLN A 189 1.65 17.51 4.09
CA GLN A 189 2.30 17.41 5.40
C GLN A 189 1.61 18.14 6.58
N GLN A 190 0.55 18.92 6.36
CA GLN A 190 -0.06 19.81 7.34
C GLN A 190 -1.24 19.22 8.14
N ARG A 191 -1.64 17.96 7.89
CA ARG A 191 -2.60 17.21 8.73
C ARG A 191 -3.84 18.03 9.16
N GLN A 192 -4.47 18.76 8.23
CA GLN A 192 -5.70 19.50 8.53
C GLN A 192 -6.96 18.72 8.12
N LEU A 193 -8.06 19.05 8.80
CA LEU A 193 -9.36 18.41 8.71
C LEU A 193 -9.93 18.48 7.28
N TYR A 194 -10.77 17.48 6.96
CA TYR A 194 -11.67 17.44 5.79
C TYR A 194 -12.29 18.84 5.52
N PRO A 195 -12.60 19.26 4.27
CA PRO A 195 -12.63 18.50 3.01
C PRO A 195 -11.28 17.90 2.66
N SER A 196 -11.22 16.72 2.04
CA SER A 196 -9.98 16.00 1.65
C SER A 196 -9.14 16.69 0.56
N VAL A 197 -9.34 18.00 0.47
CA VAL A 197 -8.73 19.01 -0.38
C VAL A 197 -8.42 20.18 0.55
N ALA A 198 -7.20 20.71 0.48
CA ALA A 198 -6.85 21.88 1.28
C ALA A 198 -7.76 23.06 0.92
N LEU A 199 -8.30 23.76 1.91
CA LEU A 199 -9.28 24.84 1.68
C LEU A 199 -8.68 25.94 0.78
N GLU A 200 -7.36 26.14 0.85
CA GLU A 200 -6.59 27.04 0.00
C GLU A 200 -6.53 26.64 -1.49
N ASP A 201 -6.74 25.36 -1.83
CA ASP A 201 -6.72 24.88 -3.21
C ASP A 201 -8.07 25.08 -3.92
N ILE A 202 -9.17 25.24 -3.15
CA ILE A 202 -10.54 25.38 -3.67
C ILE A 202 -10.65 26.45 -4.78
N PRO A 203 -10.07 27.66 -4.65
CA PRO A 203 -10.15 28.68 -5.70
C PRO A 203 -9.54 28.23 -7.04
N ALA A 204 -8.40 27.52 -7.00
CA ALA A 204 -7.73 27.02 -8.20
C ALA A 204 -8.57 25.92 -8.87
N ILE A 205 -9.13 25.01 -8.09
CA ILE A 205 -9.98 23.92 -8.58
C ILE A 205 -11.26 24.48 -9.19
N ARG A 206 -11.88 25.46 -8.52
CA ARG A 206 -13.06 26.18 -9.01
C ARG A 206 -12.78 26.89 -10.34
N ALA A 207 -11.57 27.41 -10.55
CA ALA A 207 -11.19 28.01 -11.82
C ALA A 207 -11.15 26.98 -12.97
N VAL A 208 -10.65 25.76 -12.71
CA VAL A 208 -10.69 24.65 -13.68
C VAL A 208 -12.13 24.23 -13.98
N ALA A 209 -12.99 24.11 -12.95
CA ALA A 209 -14.42 23.85 -13.15
C ALA A 209 -15.11 24.94 -14.00
N GLY A 210 -14.69 26.20 -13.83
CA GLY A 210 -15.17 27.32 -14.65
C GLY A 210 -14.79 27.19 -16.12
N GLN A 211 -13.59 26.67 -16.42
CA GLN A 211 -13.18 26.37 -17.80
C GLN A 211 -14.09 25.32 -18.44
N ALA A 212 -14.44 24.27 -17.69
CA ALA A 212 -15.38 23.24 -18.14
C ALA A 212 -16.75 23.84 -18.48
N TYR A 213 -17.29 24.69 -17.59
CA TYR A 213 -18.57 25.35 -17.81
C TYR A 213 -18.57 26.27 -19.03
N VAL A 214 -17.53 27.10 -19.20
CA VAL A 214 -17.39 27.99 -20.36
C VAL A 214 -17.28 27.18 -21.66
N ALA A 215 -16.50 26.10 -21.66
CA ALA A 215 -16.37 25.22 -22.82
C ALA A 215 -17.72 24.56 -23.19
N ALA A 216 -18.50 24.11 -22.21
CA ALA A 216 -19.82 23.52 -22.46
C ALA A 216 -20.83 24.56 -22.99
N GLN A 217 -20.79 25.78 -22.47
CA GLN A 217 -21.61 26.89 -22.99
C GLN A 217 -21.27 27.20 -24.45
N GLU A 218 -19.98 27.22 -24.79
CA GLU A 218 -19.53 27.48 -26.15
C GLU A 218 -19.93 26.35 -27.10
N ALA A 219 -19.75 25.08 -26.69
CA ALA A 219 -20.21 23.93 -27.46
C ALA A 219 -21.72 24.01 -27.76
N MET A 220 -22.54 24.38 -26.77
CA MET A 220 -23.99 24.57 -26.96
C MET A 220 -24.34 25.73 -27.92
N ARG A 221 -23.57 26.82 -27.92
CA ARG A 221 -23.79 27.96 -28.84
C ARG A 221 -23.48 27.61 -30.29
N GLN A 222 -22.61 26.64 -30.52
CA GLN A 222 -22.22 26.19 -31.85
C GLN A 222 -23.25 25.25 -32.49
N GLU A 223 -24.42 25.06 -31.86
CA GLU A 223 -25.50 24.20 -32.34
C GLU A 223 -25.00 22.78 -32.67
N PRO A 224 -24.53 22.04 -31.66
CA PRO A 224 -23.86 20.77 -31.87
C PRO A 224 -24.81 19.73 -32.47
N GLN A 225 -24.24 18.78 -33.22
CA GLN A 225 -25.03 17.71 -33.85
C GLN A 225 -25.81 16.90 -32.81
N ASP A 226 -25.20 16.63 -31.66
CA ASP A 226 -25.86 16.01 -30.52
C ASP A 226 -26.18 17.07 -29.44
N GLN A 227 -27.30 17.77 -29.64
CA GLN A 227 -27.79 18.78 -28.69
C GLN A 227 -28.10 18.21 -27.31
N GLN A 228 -28.54 16.95 -27.24
CA GLN A 228 -28.88 16.31 -25.96
C GLN A 228 -27.61 16.06 -25.15
N LEU A 229 -26.56 15.53 -25.78
CA LEU A 229 -25.29 15.27 -25.11
C LEU A 229 -24.61 16.57 -24.67
N ALA A 230 -24.57 17.59 -25.54
CA ALA A 230 -24.01 18.89 -25.16
C ALA A 230 -24.81 19.58 -24.04
N ALA A 231 -26.13 19.45 -24.02
CA ALA A 231 -26.97 19.95 -22.92
C ALA A 231 -26.71 19.20 -21.61
N ARG A 232 -26.47 17.88 -21.69
CA ARG A 232 -26.07 17.05 -20.54
C ARG A 232 -24.73 17.52 -19.96
N GLU A 233 -23.73 17.76 -20.80
CA GLU A 233 -22.43 18.30 -20.36
C GLU A 233 -22.54 19.69 -19.74
N LEU A 234 -23.36 20.58 -20.33
CA LEU A 234 -23.60 21.90 -19.77
C LEU A 234 -24.23 21.81 -18.37
N ALA A 235 -25.19 20.91 -18.16
CA ALA A 235 -25.81 20.71 -16.86
C ALA A 235 -24.83 20.14 -15.82
N LEU A 236 -24.02 19.14 -16.19
CA LEU A 236 -23.00 18.56 -15.30
C LEU A 236 -21.94 19.59 -14.91
N THR A 237 -21.42 20.35 -15.87
CA THR A 237 -20.43 21.40 -15.63
C THR A 237 -21.01 22.57 -14.84
N ASP A 238 -22.30 22.91 -15.01
CA ASP A 238 -22.99 23.91 -14.19
C ASP A 238 -23.07 23.48 -12.73
N CYS A 239 -23.48 22.22 -12.45
CA CYS A 239 -23.48 21.66 -11.10
C CYS A 239 -22.08 21.74 -10.48
N LEU A 240 -21.05 21.25 -11.19
CA LEU A 240 -19.67 21.23 -10.68
C LEU A 240 -19.17 22.65 -10.35
N TYR A 241 -19.27 23.58 -11.32
CA TYR A 241 -18.75 24.93 -11.16
C TYR A 241 -19.55 25.77 -10.16
N ARG A 242 -20.89 25.69 -10.17
CA ARG A 242 -21.73 26.57 -9.34
C ARG A 242 -21.98 26.04 -7.95
N LYS A 243 -21.92 24.72 -7.73
CA LYS A 243 -22.33 24.09 -6.46
C LYS A 243 -21.16 23.53 -5.67
N ARG A 244 -20.24 22.78 -6.27
CA ARG A 244 -19.25 21.97 -5.52
C ARG A 244 -18.21 22.76 -4.72
N TYR A 245 -17.88 23.96 -5.18
CA TYR A 245 -16.81 24.78 -4.58
C TYR A 245 -17.36 26.09 -4.02
N ALA A 246 -17.01 26.41 -2.77
CA ALA A 246 -17.34 27.69 -2.14
C ALA A 246 -16.82 28.89 -2.96
N LYS A 247 -17.47 30.05 -2.82
CA LYS A 247 -17.12 31.28 -3.57
C LYS A 247 -16.22 32.20 -2.73
N GLY A 248 -15.29 32.89 -3.39
CA GLY A 248 -14.53 33.99 -2.76
C GLY A 248 -13.53 33.53 -1.71
N SER A 249 -13.29 34.35 -0.68
CA SER A 249 -12.40 34.07 0.45
C SER A 249 -13.06 33.29 1.59
N ASP A 250 -14.31 32.81 1.42
CA ASP A 250 -15.04 32.01 2.41
C ASP A 250 -14.52 30.56 2.43
N ALA A 251 -13.21 30.41 2.67
CA ALA A 251 -12.52 29.15 2.85
C ALA A 251 -12.79 28.61 4.27
N SER A 252 -14.07 28.45 4.64
CA SER A 252 -14.45 27.77 5.87
C SER A 252 -14.87 26.33 5.58
N LEU A 253 -14.66 25.46 6.57
CA LEU A 253 -15.11 24.06 6.51
C LEU A 253 -16.63 23.96 6.28
N GLU A 254 -17.41 24.77 6.99
CA GLU A 254 -18.87 24.80 6.86
C GLU A 254 -19.30 25.14 5.43
N ALA A 255 -18.65 26.15 4.81
CA ALA A 255 -18.94 26.53 3.44
C ALA A 255 -18.58 25.42 2.43
N ALA A 256 -17.45 24.72 2.65
CA ALA A 256 -17.05 23.60 1.80
C ALA A 256 -18.02 22.41 1.90
N LEU A 257 -18.47 22.06 3.11
CA LEU A 257 -19.47 21.01 3.32
C LEU A 257 -20.81 21.35 2.67
N ALA A 258 -21.28 22.59 2.84
CA ALA A 258 -22.52 23.05 2.22
C ALA A 258 -22.44 23.02 0.69
N ALA A 259 -21.27 23.34 0.12
CA ALA A 259 -21.00 23.30 -1.31
C ALA A 259 -21.01 21.86 -1.86
N GLU A 260 -20.33 20.92 -1.19
CA GLU A 260 -20.34 19.51 -1.58
C GLU A 260 -21.76 18.91 -1.49
N GLU A 261 -22.54 19.23 -0.45
CA GLU A 261 -23.94 18.77 -0.35
C GLU A 261 -24.82 19.38 -1.44
N ALA A 262 -24.61 20.65 -1.80
CA ALA A 262 -25.32 21.29 -2.90
C ALA A 262 -25.00 20.63 -4.25
N TYR A 263 -23.76 20.18 -4.44
CA TYR A 263 -23.35 19.42 -5.63
C TYR A 263 -23.95 18.02 -5.65
N ALA A 264 -23.91 17.29 -4.53
CA ALA A 264 -24.52 15.98 -4.39
C ALA A 264 -26.02 16.00 -4.76
N ARG A 265 -26.77 16.99 -4.26
CA ARG A 265 -28.17 17.21 -4.63
C ARG A 265 -28.36 17.48 -6.12
N CYS A 266 -27.54 18.37 -6.68
CA CYS A 266 -27.58 18.72 -8.11
C CYS A 266 -27.40 17.48 -8.99
N LEU A 267 -26.39 16.65 -8.70
CA LEU A 267 -26.16 15.39 -9.41
C LEU A 267 -27.29 14.37 -9.18
N ALA A 268 -27.80 14.24 -7.96
CA ALA A 268 -28.90 13.32 -7.67
C ALA A 268 -30.16 13.66 -8.48
N ASP A 269 -30.49 14.96 -8.61
CA ASP A 269 -31.62 15.44 -9.41
C ASP A 269 -31.40 15.14 -10.90
N LEU A 270 -30.20 15.42 -11.43
CA LEU A 270 -29.84 15.13 -12.82
C LEU A 270 -29.88 13.63 -13.11
N GLY A 271 -29.20 12.81 -12.31
CA GLY A 271 -29.14 11.36 -12.47
C GLY A 271 -30.50 10.68 -12.33
N SER A 272 -31.37 11.20 -11.46
CA SER A 272 -32.76 10.72 -11.37
C SER A 272 -33.57 11.10 -12.61
N THR A 273 -33.47 12.35 -13.06
CA THR A 273 -34.20 12.87 -14.23
C THR A 273 -33.80 12.14 -15.51
N TRP A 274 -32.51 11.84 -15.68
CA TRP A 274 -31.97 11.21 -16.88
C TRP A 274 -32.00 9.69 -16.86
N GLY A 275 -32.29 9.07 -15.70
CA GLY A 275 -32.12 7.62 -15.56
C GLY A 275 -30.65 7.18 -15.63
N ASP A 276 -29.71 8.05 -15.30
CA ASP A 276 -28.27 7.84 -15.55
C ASP A 276 -27.57 7.26 -14.31
N ALA A 277 -27.12 6.01 -14.41
CA ALA A 277 -26.48 5.29 -13.31
C ALA A 277 -25.14 5.91 -12.87
N ALA A 278 -24.32 6.37 -13.82
CA ALA A 278 -23.03 6.96 -13.50
C ALA A 278 -23.19 8.28 -12.73
N VAL A 279 -24.15 9.12 -13.16
CA VAL A 279 -24.43 10.39 -12.47
C VAL A 279 -25.00 10.16 -11.07
N LEU A 280 -25.85 9.13 -10.88
CA LEU A 280 -26.30 8.72 -9.55
C LEU A 280 -25.15 8.25 -8.65
N ALA A 281 -24.23 7.43 -9.19
CA ALA A 281 -23.07 6.95 -8.45
C ALA A 281 -22.16 8.13 -8.01
N MET A 282 -21.93 9.10 -8.90
CA MET A 282 -21.20 10.33 -8.58
C MET A 282 -21.92 11.18 -7.51
N ALA A 283 -23.26 11.21 -7.53
CA ALA A 283 -24.03 11.87 -6.48
C ALA A 283 -23.85 11.18 -5.12
N ALA A 284 -23.86 9.85 -5.10
CA ALA A 284 -23.62 9.06 -3.90
C ALA A 284 -22.21 9.29 -3.34
N GLU A 285 -21.19 9.31 -4.20
CA GLU A 285 -19.81 9.64 -3.81
C GLU A 285 -19.76 11.01 -3.11
N SER A 286 -20.37 12.04 -3.70
CA SER A 286 -20.41 13.37 -3.10
C SER A 286 -21.14 13.42 -1.75
N TYR A 287 -22.17 12.59 -1.54
CA TYR A 287 -22.76 12.44 -0.21
C TYR A 287 -21.82 11.74 0.77
N MET A 288 -21.13 10.67 0.34
CA MET A 288 -20.16 9.95 1.19
C MET A 288 -18.98 10.85 1.59
N ASN A 289 -18.54 11.71 0.67
CA ASN A 289 -17.51 12.69 0.92
C ASN A 289 -17.85 13.60 2.12
N LEU A 290 -19.11 13.90 2.43
CA LEU A 290 -19.47 14.78 3.56
C LEU A 290 -19.07 14.26 4.95
N PHE A 291 -18.81 12.96 5.09
CA PHE A 291 -18.42 12.31 6.35
C PHE A 291 -17.61 11.05 6.01
N PRO A 292 -16.41 11.21 5.42
CA PRO A 292 -15.65 10.08 4.91
C PRO A 292 -15.37 9.13 6.07
N TRP A 293 -15.73 7.86 5.88
CA TRP A 293 -15.57 6.81 6.88
C TRP A 293 -16.35 6.99 8.19
N ASP A 294 -17.30 7.92 8.25
CA ASP A 294 -18.16 8.18 9.41
C ASP A 294 -19.64 8.12 9.02
N TYR A 295 -20.03 6.98 8.42
CA TYR A 295 -21.36 6.74 7.84
C TYR A 295 -22.44 6.34 8.86
N TYR A 296 -22.06 5.99 10.08
CA TYR A 296 -22.94 5.37 11.07
C TYR A 296 -23.01 6.16 12.37
N GLN A 297 -24.12 6.05 13.09
CA GLN A 297 -24.40 6.76 14.33
C GLN A 297 -25.13 5.89 15.36
N GLY A 298 -24.92 6.24 16.63
CA GLY A 298 -25.59 5.62 17.78
C GLY A 298 -25.12 4.20 18.10
N ALA A 299 -25.50 3.71 19.28
CA ALA A 299 -25.03 2.42 19.81
C ALA A 299 -25.52 1.17 19.05
N LYS A 300 -26.51 1.34 18.15
CA LYS A 300 -27.04 0.28 17.28
C LYS A 300 -26.45 0.32 15.87
N GLY A 301 -25.60 1.30 15.54
CA GLY A 301 -24.99 1.44 14.22
C GLY A 301 -26.01 1.73 13.12
N ALA A 302 -26.92 2.69 13.33
CA ALA A 302 -27.81 3.14 12.25
C ALA A 302 -27.04 4.06 11.32
N MET A 303 -27.28 4.02 10.01
CA MET A 303 -26.65 4.97 9.09
C MET A 303 -27.11 6.40 9.40
N LYS A 304 -26.20 7.35 9.23
CA LYS A 304 -26.55 8.77 9.25
C LYS A 304 -27.49 9.08 8.07
N PRO A 305 -28.41 10.05 8.19
CA PRO A 305 -29.39 10.34 7.12
C PRO A 305 -28.77 10.58 5.74
N LEU A 306 -27.66 11.33 5.68
CA LEU A 306 -26.96 11.59 4.42
C LEU A 306 -26.22 10.35 3.89
N ALA A 307 -25.72 9.47 4.78
CA ALA A 307 -25.13 8.19 4.37
C ALA A 307 -26.20 7.25 3.81
N ALA A 308 -27.36 7.18 4.47
CA ALA A 308 -28.51 6.41 3.98
C ALA A 308 -28.99 6.93 2.61
N ARG A 309 -28.95 8.24 2.39
CA ARG A 309 -29.22 8.82 1.07
C ARG A 309 -28.19 8.43 0.02
N ALA A 310 -26.90 8.39 0.37
CA ALA A 310 -25.85 7.93 -0.53
C ALA A 310 -26.09 6.46 -0.94
N GLU A 311 -26.41 5.60 0.02
CA GLU A 311 -26.73 4.20 -0.22
C GLU A 311 -27.96 4.01 -1.12
N GLU A 312 -29.02 4.78 -0.90
CA GLU A 312 -30.20 4.74 -1.76
C GLU A 312 -29.84 5.08 -3.23
N LEU A 313 -28.93 6.04 -3.45
CA LEU A 313 -28.46 6.41 -4.78
C LEU A 313 -27.57 5.33 -5.41
N ILE A 314 -26.75 4.66 -4.60
CA ILE A 314 -25.96 3.47 -5.01
C ILE A 314 -26.89 2.36 -5.48
N ASP A 315 -27.92 2.02 -4.69
CA ASP A 315 -28.90 0.99 -5.04
C ASP A 315 -29.63 1.34 -6.34
N GLN A 316 -30.03 2.61 -6.50
CA GLN A 316 -30.63 3.08 -7.74
C GLN A 316 -29.68 2.97 -8.94
N ALA A 317 -28.39 3.32 -8.78
CA ALA A 317 -27.39 3.19 -9.83
C ALA A 317 -27.23 1.72 -10.24
N LEU A 318 -27.04 0.82 -9.28
CA LEU A 318 -26.87 -0.62 -9.52
C LEU A 318 -28.13 -1.28 -10.11
N SER A 319 -29.32 -0.78 -9.79
CA SER A 319 -30.56 -1.27 -10.41
C SER A 319 -30.66 -0.96 -11.91
N ARG A 320 -29.96 0.08 -12.37
CA ARG A 320 -29.96 0.55 -13.77
C ARG A 320 -28.76 0.00 -14.55
N ASP A 321 -27.61 -0.02 -13.91
CA ASP A 321 -26.37 -0.59 -14.42
C ASP A 321 -25.70 -1.42 -13.32
N PRO A 322 -25.97 -2.74 -13.28
CA PRO A 322 -25.38 -3.64 -12.28
C PRO A 322 -23.86 -3.72 -12.33
N PHE A 323 -23.24 -3.30 -13.44
CA PHE A 323 -21.80 -3.34 -13.64
C PHE A 323 -21.13 -1.97 -13.48
N ASN A 324 -21.86 -0.97 -12.98
CA ASN A 324 -21.33 0.38 -12.79
C ASN A 324 -20.13 0.36 -11.82
N PRO A 325 -18.90 0.67 -12.27
CA PRO A 325 -17.71 0.49 -11.44
C PRO A 325 -17.72 1.33 -10.17
N LEU A 326 -18.16 2.60 -10.26
CA LEU A 326 -18.24 3.48 -9.10
C LEU A 326 -19.30 3.02 -8.10
N ALA A 327 -20.50 2.66 -8.55
CA ALA A 327 -21.54 2.21 -7.62
C ALA A 327 -21.15 0.89 -6.90
N LEU A 328 -20.53 -0.05 -7.62
CA LEU A 328 -19.99 -1.28 -7.02
C LEU A 328 -18.93 -0.98 -5.96
N HIS A 329 -18.00 -0.08 -6.28
CA HIS A 329 -16.96 0.37 -5.37
C HIS A 329 -17.53 1.04 -4.11
N LEU A 330 -18.41 2.03 -4.27
CA LEU A 330 -19.01 2.77 -3.17
C LEU A 330 -19.89 1.90 -2.27
N HIS A 331 -20.60 0.90 -2.83
CA HIS A 331 -21.41 -0.01 -2.04
C HIS A 331 -20.56 -0.79 -1.02
N ILE A 332 -19.37 -1.23 -1.44
CA ILE A 332 -18.43 -1.93 -0.56
C ILE A 332 -17.97 -1.00 0.56
N HIS A 333 -17.48 0.20 0.24
CA HIS A 333 -16.99 1.15 1.24
C HIS A 333 -18.06 1.58 2.25
N ILE A 334 -19.28 1.88 1.79
CA ILE A 334 -20.34 2.35 2.69
C ILE A 334 -20.87 1.23 3.59
N ALA A 335 -20.88 -0.01 3.11
CA ALA A 335 -21.24 -1.19 3.90
C ALA A 335 -20.16 -1.57 4.92
N GLU A 336 -18.90 -1.33 4.59
CA GLU A 336 -17.74 -1.64 5.43
C GLU A 336 -17.64 -0.76 6.68
N ALA A 337 -17.72 0.56 6.55
CA ALA A 337 -17.37 1.53 7.61
C ALA A 337 -18.30 1.56 8.85
N SER A 338 -19.12 0.54 9.03
CA SER A 338 -20.01 0.30 10.19
C SER A 338 -19.30 0.00 11.51
N SER A 339 -17.96 -0.01 11.52
CA SER A 339 -17.05 -0.28 12.66
C SER A 339 -17.55 -1.33 13.66
N THR A 340 -17.44 -2.58 13.24
CA THR A 340 -17.37 -3.79 14.08
C THR A 340 -16.42 -3.66 15.26
N GLN A 341 -15.31 -2.92 15.13
CA GLN A 341 -14.24 -2.90 16.13
C GLN A 341 -14.54 -2.06 17.38
N ARG A 342 -15.64 -1.30 17.44
CA ARG A 342 -16.03 -0.65 18.71
C ARG A 342 -16.83 -1.56 19.64
N LYS A 343 -17.45 -2.65 19.13
CA LYS A 343 -18.19 -3.66 19.92
C LYS A 343 -18.25 -5.03 19.22
N PRO A 344 -17.66 -6.09 19.80
CA PRO A 344 -17.79 -7.48 19.34
C PRO A 344 -19.22 -7.90 19.01
N GLY A 345 -19.40 -8.64 17.92
CA GLY A 345 -20.66 -9.30 17.55
C GLY A 345 -21.79 -8.42 16.94
N LYS A 346 -21.56 -7.17 16.54
CA LYS A 346 -22.64 -6.29 16.00
C LYS A 346 -22.47 -5.75 14.57
N GLY A 347 -21.26 -5.61 14.04
CA GLY A 347 -21.03 -4.86 12.79
C GLY A 347 -20.92 -5.68 11.48
N ARG A 348 -21.22 -6.98 11.47
CA ARG A 348 -21.08 -7.79 10.24
C ARG A 348 -22.29 -7.82 9.32
N ARG A 349 -23.47 -7.46 9.85
CA ARG A 349 -24.72 -7.44 9.07
C ARG A 349 -24.71 -6.40 7.94
N SER A 350 -23.94 -5.34 8.07
CA SER A 350 -23.77 -4.29 7.07
C SER A 350 -22.94 -4.78 5.88
N ALA A 351 -21.78 -5.40 6.10
CA ALA A 351 -20.93 -5.94 5.03
C ALA A 351 -21.66 -6.95 4.14
N HIS A 352 -22.59 -7.74 4.70
CA HIS A 352 -23.43 -8.66 3.91
C HIS A 352 -24.25 -7.96 2.81
N ARG A 353 -24.57 -6.68 2.96
CA ARG A 353 -25.32 -5.92 1.94
C ARG A 353 -24.51 -5.74 0.65
N ALA A 354 -23.18 -5.61 0.77
CA ALA A 354 -22.29 -5.41 -0.36
C ALA A 354 -21.76 -6.71 -1.00
N VAL A 355 -22.14 -7.90 -0.53
CA VAL A 355 -21.65 -9.18 -1.09
C VAL A 355 -21.92 -9.30 -2.59
N GLY A 356 -23.11 -8.90 -3.05
CA GLY A 356 -23.44 -8.92 -4.48
C GLY A 356 -22.55 -7.97 -5.31
N SER A 357 -22.20 -6.81 -4.76
CA SER A 357 -21.28 -5.87 -5.41
C SER A 357 -19.84 -6.38 -5.40
N ALA A 358 -19.39 -6.97 -4.29
CA ALA A 358 -18.08 -7.61 -4.19
C ALA A 358 -17.93 -8.76 -5.18
N ASP A 359 -18.93 -9.64 -5.29
CA ASP A 359 -18.96 -10.72 -6.28
C ASP A 359 -18.93 -10.16 -7.70
N THR A 360 -19.79 -9.19 -8.01
CA THR A 360 -19.85 -8.62 -9.36
C THR A 360 -18.49 -8.02 -9.76
N LEU A 361 -17.86 -7.25 -8.87
CA LEU A 361 -16.56 -6.63 -9.14
C LEU A 361 -15.43 -7.68 -9.23
N HIS A 362 -15.46 -8.71 -8.38
CA HIS A 362 -14.50 -9.83 -8.41
C HIS A 362 -14.57 -10.65 -9.71
N TRP A 363 -15.78 -10.88 -10.24
CA TRP A 363 -16.00 -11.65 -11.46
C TRP A 363 -15.91 -10.82 -12.75
N SER A 364 -16.11 -9.50 -12.68
CA SER A 364 -16.06 -8.58 -13.81
C SER A 364 -14.62 -8.22 -14.24
N ARG A 365 -13.76 -9.22 -14.42
CA ARG A 365 -12.34 -9.10 -14.82
C ARG A 365 -12.15 -8.78 -16.31
N GLY A 366 -13.05 -7.98 -16.88
CA GLY A 366 -12.96 -7.52 -18.26
C GLY A 366 -11.73 -6.65 -18.50
N PRO A 367 -11.46 -6.24 -19.75
CA PRO A 367 -10.25 -5.49 -20.09
C PRO A 367 -9.98 -4.26 -19.24
N TRP A 368 -11.01 -3.48 -18.91
CA TRP A 368 -10.86 -2.29 -18.06
C TRP A 368 -10.33 -2.63 -16.66
N ALA A 369 -10.75 -3.76 -16.07
CA ALA A 369 -10.35 -4.15 -14.73
C ALA A 369 -8.86 -4.53 -14.66
N ALA A 370 -8.25 -4.94 -15.77
CA ALA A 370 -6.86 -5.41 -15.83
C ALA A 370 -5.80 -4.37 -15.41
N HIS A 371 -6.20 -3.11 -15.25
CA HIS A 371 -5.36 -1.98 -14.88
C HIS A 371 -5.86 -1.22 -13.65
N MET A 372 -6.92 -1.70 -13.00
CA MET A 372 -7.58 -1.03 -11.87
C MET A 372 -7.30 -1.82 -10.59
N GLY A 373 -6.08 -1.67 -10.06
CA GLY A 373 -5.60 -2.43 -8.89
C GLY A 373 -6.53 -2.28 -7.68
N HIS A 374 -6.88 -1.06 -7.33
CA HIS A 374 -7.77 -0.77 -6.20
C HIS A 374 -9.18 -1.32 -6.42
N LEU A 375 -9.81 -1.11 -7.57
CA LEU A 375 -11.13 -1.71 -7.87
C LEU A 375 -11.10 -3.23 -7.78
N GLN A 376 -10.05 -3.89 -8.26
CA GLN A 376 -9.94 -5.35 -8.15
C GLN A 376 -9.69 -5.84 -6.72
N HIS A 377 -9.11 -4.99 -5.88
CA HIS A 377 -8.90 -5.26 -4.47
C HIS A 377 -10.18 -5.11 -3.63
N MET A 378 -11.02 -4.13 -3.96
CA MET A 378 -12.21 -3.78 -3.17
C MET A 378 -13.08 -4.96 -2.69
N PRO A 379 -13.35 -6.02 -3.48
CA PRO A 379 -14.08 -7.18 -2.98
C PRO A 379 -13.51 -7.79 -1.70
N SER A 380 -12.18 -7.72 -1.50
CA SER A 380 -11.49 -8.22 -0.31
C SER A 380 -12.03 -7.61 0.99
N HIS A 381 -12.39 -6.33 1.01
CA HIS A 381 -12.95 -5.65 2.18
C HIS A 381 -14.24 -6.31 2.67
N THR A 382 -15.12 -6.72 1.74
CA THR A 382 -16.34 -7.47 2.08
C THR A 382 -16.00 -8.92 2.43
N PHE A 383 -15.17 -9.59 1.62
CA PHE A 383 -14.88 -11.01 1.76
C PHE A 383 -14.23 -11.38 3.09
N ILE A 384 -13.25 -10.60 3.58
CA ILE A 384 -12.67 -10.85 4.91
C ILE A 384 -13.70 -10.70 6.03
N THR A 385 -14.66 -9.79 5.86
CA THR A 385 -15.71 -9.54 6.87
C THR A 385 -16.76 -10.64 6.89
N VAL A 386 -17.00 -11.32 5.78
CA VAL A 386 -17.99 -12.42 5.67
C VAL A 386 -17.39 -13.82 5.68
N GLY A 387 -16.09 -13.96 5.96
CA GLY A 387 -15.43 -15.27 6.08
C GLY A 387 -14.99 -15.91 4.76
N ARG A 388 -15.09 -15.19 3.64
CA ARG A 388 -14.66 -15.67 2.31
C ARG A 388 -13.16 -15.41 2.08
N TRP A 389 -12.33 -15.96 2.96
CA TRP A 389 -10.90 -15.66 3.03
C TRP A 389 -10.15 -15.95 1.71
N SER A 390 -10.42 -17.08 1.06
CA SER A 390 -9.78 -17.43 -0.21
C SER A 390 -10.16 -16.52 -1.37
N ASP A 391 -11.41 -16.04 -1.40
CA ASP A 391 -11.86 -15.09 -2.42
C ASP A 391 -11.21 -13.72 -2.23
N ALA A 392 -11.00 -13.30 -0.98
CA ALA A 392 -10.18 -12.13 -0.66
C ALA A 392 -8.74 -12.27 -1.17
N VAL A 393 -8.10 -13.44 -0.98
CA VAL A 393 -6.77 -13.69 -1.53
C VAL A 393 -6.78 -13.57 -3.05
N ASP A 394 -7.74 -14.19 -3.73
CA ASP A 394 -7.81 -14.16 -5.20
C ASP A 394 -8.07 -12.75 -5.74
N ALA A 395 -8.95 -11.97 -5.11
CA ALA A 395 -9.18 -10.57 -5.46
C ALA A 395 -7.86 -9.77 -5.42
N ASN A 396 -7.09 -9.93 -4.34
CA ASN A 396 -5.85 -9.20 -4.15
C ASN A 396 -4.69 -9.68 -5.03
N ILE A 397 -4.65 -10.96 -5.40
CA ILE A 397 -3.72 -11.46 -6.43
C ILE A 397 -4.00 -10.76 -7.76
N ASN A 398 -5.27 -10.53 -8.12
CA ASN A 398 -5.59 -9.80 -9.34
C ASN A 398 -5.24 -8.32 -9.24
N ALA A 399 -5.49 -7.69 -8.08
CA ALA A 399 -5.06 -6.32 -7.80
C ALA A 399 -3.54 -6.16 -7.99
N SER A 400 -2.75 -7.03 -7.37
CA SER A 400 -1.28 -7.05 -7.51
C SER A 400 -0.85 -7.19 -8.98
N ARG A 401 -1.52 -8.04 -9.78
CA ARG A 401 -1.24 -8.17 -11.23
C ARG A 401 -1.56 -6.90 -12.02
N ALA A 402 -2.60 -6.17 -11.64
CA ALA A 402 -2.93 -4.88 -12.25
C ALA A 402 -1.93 -3.80 -11.85
N ASP A 403 -1.54 -3.73 -10.57
CA ASP A 403 -0.52 -2.79 -10.09
C ASP A 403 0.80 -2.99 -10.83
N ASP A 404 1.23 -4.25 -10.94
CA ASP A 404 2.39 -4.67 -11.74
C ASP A 404 2.33 -4.20 -13.19
N ARG A 405 1.15 -4.24 -13.81
CA ARG A 405 0.94 -3.80 -15.19
C ARG A 405 1.01 -2.29 -15.31
N VAL A 406 0.43 -1.56 -14.37
CA VAL A 406 0.50 -0.09 -14.26
C VAL A 406 1.96 0.34 -14.13
N VAL A 407 2.73 -0.28 -13.24
CA VAL A 407 4.16 0.02 -13.02
C VAL A 407 4.99 -0.23 -14.26
N ARG A 408 4.80 -1.39 -14.92
CA ARG A 408 5.49 -1.70 -16.19
C ARG A 408 5.13 -0.72 -17.32
N GLY A 409 3.97 -0.08 -17.23
CA GLY A 409 3.54 0.98 -18.13
C GLY A 409 4.06 2.38 -17.79
N CYS A 410 4.97 2.49 -16.82
CA CYS A 410 5.49 3.76 -16.31
C CYS A 410 4.41 4.69 -15.73
N MET A 411 3.37 4.09 -15.14
CA MET A 411 2.32 4.75 -14.37
C MET A 411 2.45 4.40 -12.88
N HIS A 412 1.76 5.15 -12.03
CA HIS A 412 1.76 4.95 -10.58
C HIS A 412 0.48 4.23 -10.13
N PRO A 413 0.57 3.04 -9.52
CA PRO A 413 -0.60 2.41 -8.91
C PRO A 413 -0.98 3.12 -7.60
N TYR A 414 -2.26 3.04 -7.26
CA TYR A 414 -2.79 3.59 -6.01
C TYR A 414 -2.61 2.58 -4.87
N GLU A 415 -1.83 2.97 -3.86
CA GLU A 415 -1.56 2.21 -2.62
C GLU A 415 -1.38 0.67 -2.81
N PRO A 416 -0.47 0.21 -3.71
CA PRO A 416 -0.28 -1.22 -3.98
C PRO A 416 0.13 -2.03 -2.73
N GLU A 417 0.74 -1.38 -1.73
CA GLU A 417 1.05 -1.97 -0.44
C GLU A 417 -0.21 -2.36 0.34
N HIS A 418 -1.28 -1.55 0.31
CA HIS A 418 -2.55 -1.86 0.98
C HIS A 418 -3.19 -3.10 0.36
N ASN A 419 -3.18 -3.14 -0.98
CA ASN A 419 -3.66 -4.29 -1.74
C ASN A 419 -2.99 -5.60 -1.28
N THR A 420 -1.68 -5.52 -1.07
CA THR A 420 -0.83 -6.64 -0.68
C THR A 420 -0.96 -6.97 0.80
N GLN A 421 -1.15 -5.99 1.68
CA GLN A 421 -1.40 -6.21 3.11
C GLN A 421 -2.68 -7.02 3.34
N MET A 422 -3.79 -6.66 2.68
CA MET A 422 -5.03 -7.44 2.75
C MET A 422 -4.85 -8.85 2.20
N LEU A 423 -4.04 -9.02 1.14
CA LEU A 423 -3.69 -10.34 0.61
C LEU A 423 -3.00 -11.18 1.68
N ILE A 424 -1.95 -10.66 2.29
CA ILE A 424 -1.15 -11.38 3.29
C ILE A 424 -2.03 -11.76 4.49
N TYR A 425 -2.86 -10.83 4.97
CA TYR A 425 -3.80 -11.10 6.06
C TYR A 425 -4.79 -12.22 5.68
N ALA A 426 -5.50 -12.07 4.56
CA ALA A 426 -6.47 -13.07 4.10
C ALA A 426 -5.83 -14.43 3.84
N ALA A 427 -4.61 -14.47 3.30
CA ALA A 427 -3.89 -15.71 3.01
C ALA A 427 -3.47 -16.44 4.29
N ASN A 428 -3.06 -15.71 5.33
CA ASN A 428 -2.80 -16.29 6.64
C ASN A 428 -4.06 -16.87 7.28
N MET A 429 -5.21 -16.20 7.12
CA MET A 429 -6.51 -16.63 7.65
C MET A 429 -7.10 -17.82 6.87
N ALA A 430 -6.87 -17.88 5.56
CA ALA A 430 -7.29 -18.99 4.68
C ALA A 430 -6.38 -20.23 4.75
N GLY A 431 -5.24 -20.15 5.44
CA GLY A 431 -4.22 -21.20 5.41
C GLY A 431 -3.42 -21.29 4.11
N ARG A 432 -3.53 -20.30 3.22
CA ARG A 432 -2.76 -20.19 1.97
C ARG A 432 -1.35 -19.66 2.23
N PHE A 433 -0.58 -20.44 3.00
CA PHE A 433 0.70 -20.00 3.56
C PHE A 433 1.80 -19.70 2.53
N GLU A 434 1.82 -20.43 1.40
CA GLU A 434 2.76 -20.12 0.33
C GLU A 434 2.50 -18.73 -0.27
N ASP A 435 1.23 -18.39 -0.51
CA ASP A 435 0.83 -17.07 -1.00
C ASP A 435 1.19 -16.00 0.05
N ALA A 436 0.83 -16.23 1.32
CA ALA A 436 1.17 -15.31 2.41
C ALA A 436 2.68 -15.01 2.47
N ARG A 437 3.53 -16.05 2.43
CA ARG A 437 4.99 -15.89 2.46
C ARG A 437 5.52 -15.19 1.20
N HIS A 438 5.03 -15.59 0.03
CA HIS A 438 5.45 -15.01 -1.23
C HIS A 438 5.21 -13.50 -1.25
N TYR A 439 3.98 -13.08 -0.93
CA TYR A 439 3.59 -11.68 -0.97
C TYR A 439 4.21 -10.86 0.18
N ALA A 440 4.32 -11.43 1.39
CA ALA A 440 5.01 -10.77 2.50
C ALA A 440 6.52 -10.60 2.27
N ALA A 441 7.15 -11.50 1.52
CA ALA A 441 8.53 -11.30 1.07
C ALA A 441 8.61 -10.24 -0.04
N SER A 442 7.66 -10.24 -0.97
CA SER A 442 7.63 -9.29 -2.10
C SER A 442 7.49 -7.84 -1.64
N ILE A 443 6.58 -7.56 -0.70
CA ILE A 443 6.26 -6.20 -0.25
C ILE A 443 7.50 -5.49 0.30
N ARG A 444 8.35 -6.18 1.08
CA ARG A 444 9.64 -5.69 1.61
C ARG A 444 10.62 -5.17 0.55
N THR A 445 10.40 -5.54 -0.70
CA THR A 445 11.29 -5.22 -1.83
C THR A 445 10.63 -4.31 -2.86
N TYR A 446 9.42 -3.80 -2.63
CA TYR A 446 8.75 -2.91 -3.60
C TYR A 446 9.61 -1.68 -3.94
N ALA A 447 10.29 -1.09 -2.96
CA ALA A 447 11.22 0.02 -3.21
C ALA A 447 12.30 -0.27 -4.28
N GLN A 448 12.62 -1.54 -4.55
CA GLN A 448 13.58 -1.95 -5.58
C GLN A 448 12.95 -2.12 -6.97
N HIS A 449 11.63 -2.33 -7.02
CA HIS A 449 10.87 -2.65 -8.23
C HIS A 449 10.11 -1.44 -8.81
N TYR A 450 9.86 -0.42 -7.99
CA TYR A 450 9.09 0.76 -8.37
C TYR A 450 9.99 1.98 -8.54
N ALA A 451 9.45 3.02 -9.19
CA ALA A 451 10.15 4.28 -9.42
C ALA A 451 10.67 4.89 -8.10
N PRO A 452 11.84 5.56 -8.10
CA PRO A 452 12.47 6.12 -6.89
C PRO A 452 11.57 7.02 -6.05
N GLU A 453 10.66 7.75 -6.70
CA GLU A 453 9.70 8.64 -6.05
C GLU A 453 8.75 7.85 -5.14
N LEU A 454 8.24 6.70 -5.62
CA LEU A 454 7.39 5.79 -4.85
C LEU A 454 8.20 4.94 -3.86
N ALA A 455 9.45 4.62 -4.17
CA ALA A 455 10.31 3.78 -3.33
C ALA A 455 10.52 4.33 -1.91
N THR A 456 10.31 5.63 -1.71
CA THR A 456 10.37 6.25 -0.37
C THR A 456 9.11 6.04 0.46
N THR A 457 7.97 5.66 -0.12
CA THR A 457 6.70 5.45 0.57
C THR A 457 6.33 3.97 0.66
N ILE A 458 6.63 3.19 -0.39
CA ILE A 458 6.23 1.78 -0.53
C ILE A 458 7.35 0.79 -0.21
N GLY A 459 6.96 -0.38 0.28
CA GLY A 459 7.84 -1.51 0.52
C GLY A 459 8.79 -1.52 1.72
N PRO A 460 8.80 -0.55 2.67
CA PRO A 460 9.58 -0.73 3.89
C PRO A 460 8.85 -1.58 4.94
N GLN A 461 7.67 -2.14 4.62
CA GLN A 461 6.87 -2.97 5.53
C GLN A 461 7.64 -4.23 5.92
N TRP A 462 8.24 -4.21 7.10
CA TRP A 462 9.10 -5.29 7.54
C TRP A 462 8.34 -6.33 8.38
N ALA A 463 7.36 -5.91 9.17
CA ALA A 463 6.66 -6.78 10.12
C ALA A 463 5.91 -7.96 9.46
N GLU A 464 5.30 -7.75 8.29
CA GLU A 464 4.46 -8.69 7.53
C GLU A 464 5.02 -10.12 7.45
N LEU A 465 6.24 -10.26 6.92
CA LEU A 465 6.84 -11.58 6.71
C LEU A 465 7.20 -12.23 8.05
N VAL A 466 7.73 -11.48 9.01
CA VAL A 466 8.07 -12.05 10.32
C VAL A 466 6.82 -12.55 11.03
N LEU A 467 5.75 -11.75 11.06
CA LEU A 467 4.48 -12.15 11.67
C LEU A 467 3.84 -13.35 10.95
N THR A 468 3.88 -13.37 9.61
CA THR A 468 3.44 -14.51 8.80
C THR A 468 4.20 -15.79 9.18
N LEU A 469 5.54 -15.73 9.25
CA LEU A 469 6.36 -16.89 9.62
C LEU A 469 6.12 -17.34 11.07
N VAL A 470 5.90 -16.41 11.99
CA VAL A 470 5.53 -16.71 13.38
C VAL A 470 4.17 -17.41 13.43
N GLN A 471 3.14 -16.87 12.78
CA GLN A 471 1.79 -17.43 12.73
C GLN A 471 1.74 -18.85 12.13
N GLN A 472 2.64 -19.14 11.18
CA GLN A 472 2.82 -20.46 10.56
C GLN A 472 3.65 -21.44 11.40
N GLY A 473 4.24 -20.98 12.51
CA GLY A 473 5.18 -21.77 13.30
C GLY A 473 6.45 -22.16 12.50
N SER A 474 6.81 -21.38 11.48
CA SER A 474 7.95 -21.60 10.61
C SER A 474 9.26 -21.18 11.29
N TRP A 475 9.52 -21.68 12.50
CA TRP A 475 10.61 -21.25 13.38
C TRP A 475 11.99 -21.32 12.73
N ALA A 476 12.19 -22.27 11.82
CA ALA A 476 13.43 -22.38 11.06
C ALA A 476 13.68 -21.17 10.14
N GLU A 477 12.61 -20.66 9.54
CA GLU A 477 12.61 -19.49 8.68
C GLU A 477 12.69 -18.22 9.51
N VAL A 478 11.93 -18.15 10.62
CA VAL A 478 12.04 -17.06 11.58
C VAL A 478 13.50 -16.92 12.04
N MET A 479 14.16 -17.99 12.51
CA MET A 479 15.56 -17.95 12.94
C MET A 479 16.55 -17.56 11.81
N ARG A 480 16.25 -17.88 10.55
CA ARG A 480 17.04 -17.44 9.39
C ARG A 480 16.86 -15.95 9.09
N ASP A 481 15.63 -15.44 9.19
CA ASP A 481 15.27 -14.05 8.86
C ASP A 481 15.58 -13.09 10.03
N ILE A 482 15.24 -13.45 11.28
CA ILE A 482 15.50 -12.68 12.51
C ILE A 482 16.98 -12.67 12.93
N GLY A 483 17.87 -13.38 12.23
CA GLY A 483 19.31 -13.22 12.43
C GLY A 483 19.80 -11.79 12.11
N ARG A 484 18.96 -10.98 11.44
CA ARG A 484 19.24 -9.60 11.09
C ARG A 484 18.23 -8.69 11.79
N ALA A 485 18.73 -7.73 12.57
CA ALA A 485 17.89 -6.67 13.13
C ALA A 485 17.13 -5.94 12.00
N PRO A 486 15.92 -5.41 12.27
CA PRO A 486 15.20 -4.63 11.27
C PRO A 486 16.11 -3.49 10.75
N PRO A 487 16.12 -3.22 9.43
CA PRO A 487 16.94 -2.16 8.89
C PRO A 487 16.52 -0.80 9.47
N LYS A 488 17.42 0.19 9.44
CA LYS A 488 17.14 1.53 10.00
C LYS A 488 15.92 2.23 9.39
N ASN A 489 15.54 1.85 8.17
CA ASN A 489 14.36 2.33 7.45
C ASN A 489 13.18 1.35 7.50
N ALA A 490 13.23 0.30 8.33
CA ALA A 490 12.09 -0.60 8.53
C ALA A 490 10.88 0.22 8.97
N ARG A 491 9.75 0.03 8.29
CA ARG A 491 8.48 0.60 8.72
C ARG A 491 7.57 -0.53 9.18
N GLY A 492 6.73 -0.16 10.14
CA GLY A 492 5.50 -0.87 10.37
C GLY A 492 4.48 -0.47 9.31
N MET A 493 3.23 -0.78 9.59
CA MET A 493 2.13 -0.55 8.67
C MET A 493 1.68 0.92 8.58
N CYS A 494 2.11 1.75 9.52
CA CYS A 494 1.92 3.18 9.64
C CYS A 494 3.25 3.96 9.63
N PRO A 495 3.23 5.24 9.20
CA PRO A 495 4.44 6.05 9.04
C PRO A 495 5.18 6.40 10.35
N GLN A 496 4.45 6.71 11.42
CA GLN A 496 5.00 7.10 12.73
C GLN A 496 5.14 5.87 13.62
N GLY A 497 6.22 5.75 14.40
CA GLY A 497 6.45 4.61 15.31
C GLY A 497 6.87 3.30 14.62
N GLY A 498 6.86 3.22 13.29
CA GLY A 498 7.04 1.96 12.55
C GLY A 498 8.37 1.21 12.79
N VAL A 499 9.47 1.92 13.04
CA VAL A 499 10.77 1.29 13.36
C VAL A 499 10.72 0.61 14.73
N ALA A 500 10.16 1.29 15.74
CA ALA A 500 10.03 0.75 17.09
C ALA A 500 9.11 -0.48 17.08
N PHE A 501 7.98 -0.40 16.39
CA PHE A 501 7.08 -1.54 16.19
C PHE A 501 7.77 -2.72 15.51
N SER A 502 8.54 -2.47 14.44
CA SER A 502 9.32 -3.52 13.77
C SER A 502 10.36 -4.17 14.70
N GLY A 503 10.96 -3.38 15.60
CA GLY A 503 11.83 -3.87 16.66
C GLY A 503 11.11 -4.78 17.66
N ALA A 504 9.90 -4.40 18.07
CA ALA A 504 9.08 -5.23 18.94
C ALA A 504 8.62 -6.53 18.27
N VAL A 505 8.21 -6.48 17.01
CA VAL A 505 7.90 -7.68 16.21
C VAL A 505 9.10 -8.62 16.13
N HIS A 506 10.31 -8.07 15.97
CA HIS A 506 11.54 -8.85 15.98
C HIS A 506 11.78 -9.56 17.33
N LEU A 507 11.62 -8.83 18.45
CA LEU A 507 11.73 -9.40 19.80
C LEU A 507 10.66 -10.48 20.04
N PHE A 508 9.42 -10.22 19.64
CA PHE A 508 8.33 -11.20 19.70
C PHE A 508 8.67 -12.47 18.94
N ALA A 509 9.13 -12.35 17.70
CA ALA A 509 9.51 -13.50 16.89
C ALA A 509 10.67 -14.31 17.49
N GLN A 510 11.65 -13.64 18.09
CA GLN A 510 12.74 -14.28 18.84
C GLN A 510 12.24 -15.04 20.07
N SER A 511 11.41 -14.39 20.90
CA SER A 511 10.78 -15.00 22.07
C SER A 511 10.03 -16.28 21.69
N MET A 512 9.16 -16.20 20.69
CA MET A 512 8.35 -17.33 20.23
C MET A 512 9.20 -18.47 19.66
N SER A 513 10.27 -18.16 18.93
CA SER A 513 11.16 -19.17 18.34
C SER A 513 11.94 -19.95 19.40
N VAL A 514 12.49 -19.25 20.40
CA VAL A 514 13.23 -19.85 21.51
C VAL A 514 12.30 -20.70 22.38
N MET A 515 11.10 -20.21 22.69
CA MET A 515 10.08 -20.96 23.43
C MET A 515 9.57 -22.18 22.64
N ALA A 516 9.45 -22.08 21.31
CA ALA A 516 9.13 -23.22 20.47
C ALA A 516 10.21 -24.30 20.49
N LYS A 517 11.48 -23.90 20.51
CA LYS A 517 12.61 -24.82 20.65
C LYS A 517 12.58 -25.53 22.00
N ALA A 518 12.31 -24.82 23.10
CA ALA A 518 12.13 -25.43 24.42
C ALA A 518 11.02 -26.49 24.42
N ALA A 519 9.84 -26.15 23.89
CA ALA A 519 8.71 -27.09 23.77
C ALA A 519 9.07 -28.35 22.97
N GLY A 520 9.77 -28.20 21.85
CA GLY A 520 10.21 -29.33 21.03
C GLY A 520 11.22 -30.24 21.73
N LEU A 521 12.13 -29.67 22.53
CA LEU A 521 13.06 -30.44 23.36
C LEU A 521 12.33 -31.21 24.46
N MET A 522 11.35 -30.59 25.13
CA MET A 522 10.50 -31.26 26.12
C MET A 522 9.75 -32.45 25.49
N GLN A 523 9.14 -32.25 24.33
CA GLN A 523 8.41 -33.31 23.61
C GLN A 523 9.33 -34.46 23.19
N ALA A 524 10.56 -34.15 22.80
CA ALA A 524 11.57 -35.14 22.42
C ALA A 524 12.19 -35.89 23.62
N GLY A 525 11.88 -35.49 24.85
CA GLY A 525 12.51 -36.06 26.05
C GLY A 525 14.00 -35.73 26.17
N ASP A 526 14.43 -34.57 25.67
CA ASP A 526 15.82 -34.10 25.80
C ASP A 526 16.13 -33.70 27.26
N THR A 527 17.38 -33.33 27.55
CA THR A 527 17.80 -33.05 28.93
C THR A 527 17.09 -31.82 29.52
N ALA A 528 16.79 -31.88 30.81
CA ALA A 528 16.21 -30.75 31.53
C ALA A 528 17.09 -29.49 31.42
N GLU A 529 18.42 -29.65 31.38
CA GLU A 529 19.37 -28.55 31.17
C GLU A 529 19.21 -27.89 29.79
N ALA A 530 19.05 -28.69 28.73
CA ALA A 530 18.84 -28.16 27.39
C ALA A 530 17.52 -27.40 27.29
N VAL A 531 16.44 -27.92 27.87
CA VAL A 531 15.14 -27.24 27.94
C VAL A 531 15.28 -25.91 28.70
N GLU A 532 15.84 -25.96 29.91
CA GLU A 532 16.01 -24.83 30.81
C GLU A 532 16.83 -23.69 30.16
N GLN A 533 17.86 -24.01 29.38
CA GLN A 533 18.64 -23.01 28.64
C GLN A 533 17.76 -22.17 27.70
N TYR A 534 16.87 -22.81 26.94
CA TYR A 534 15.97 -22.09 26.04
C TYR A 534 14.85 -21.36 26.80
N VAL A 535 14.35 -21.93 27.90
CA VAL A 535 13.37 -21.27 28.77
C VAL A 535 13.92 -19.94 29.31
N ARG A 536 15.14 -19.92 29.87
CA ARG A 536 15.80 -18.68 30.34
C ARG A 536 16.04 -17.66 29.23
N GLY A 537 16.35 -18.14 28.02
CA GLY A 537 16.43 -17.29 26.83
C GLY A 537 15.08 -16.64 26.52
N GLY A 538 14.00 -17.42 26.65
CA GLY A 538 12.62 -16.96 26.54
C GLY A 538 12.27 -15.89 27.58
N ASP A 539 12.60 -16.11 28.87
CA ASP A 539 12.43 -15.11 29.94
C ASP A 539 13.10 -13.78 29.58
N THR A 540 14.37 -13.85 29.15
CA THR A 540 15.16 -12.66 28.81
C THR A 540 14.56 -11.88 27.65
N LEU A 541 14.08 -12.58 26.61
CA LEU A 541 13.50 -11.95 25.43
C LEU A 541 12.07 -11.42 25.71
N ALA A 542 11.29 -12.13 26.52
CA ALA A 542 9.97 -11.67 26.97
C ALA A 542 10.07 -10.39 27.80
N ALA A 543 11.04 -10.30 28.71
CA ALA A 543 11.31 -9.08 29.48
C ALA A 543 11.66 -7.90 28.56
N LYS A 544 12.57 -8.08 27.59
CA LYS A 544 12.92 -7.05 26.61
C LYS A 544 11.74 -6.62 25.74
N LEU A 545 10.86 -7.57 25.39
CA LEU A 545 9.64 -7.27 24.65
C LEU A 545 8.66 -6.45 25.49
N GLN A 546 8.53 -6.76 26.79
CA GLN A 546 7.72 -5.93 27.70
C GLN A 546 8.33 -4.53 27.85
N ASP A 547 9.64 -4.40 28.00
CA ASP A 547 10.32 -3.08 28.03
C ASP A 547 10.04 -2.29 26.74
N ALA A 548 10.03 -2.96 25.58
CA ALA A 548 9.70 -2.35 24.30
C ALA A 548 8.21 -1.95 24.19
N ALA A 549 7.31 -2.71 24.82
CA ALA A 549 5.89 -2.38 24.91
C ALA A 549 5.67 -1.14 25.79
N ASP A 550 6.30 -1.11 26.96
CA ASP A 550 6.20 -0.01 27.93
C ASP A 550 6.80 1.30 27.37
N ALA A 551 7.81 1.20 26.51
CA ALA A 551 8.44 2.33 25.83
C ALA A 551 7.73 2.77 24.54
N MET A 552 6.68 2.05 24.10
CA MET A 552 5.95 2.40 22.89
C MET A 552 5.03 3.59 23.17
N GLU A 553 5.33 4.73 22.56
CA GLU A 553 4.48 5.91 22.66
C GLU A 553 3.12 5.62 22.03
N PRO A 554 1.99 5.82 22.75
CA PRO A 554 0.67 5.73 22.17
C PRO A 554 0.52 6.72 21.01
N GLU A 555 0.05 6.26 19.87
CA GLU A 555 -0.27 7.16 18.78
C GLU A 555 -1.51 8.00 19.13
N GLU A 556 -1.58 9.23 18.60
CA GLU A 556 -2.82 9.99 18.60
C GLU A 556 -3.85 9.21 17.77
N GLY A 557 -4.73 8.48 18.48
CA GLY A 557 -5.77 7.67 17.87
C GLY A 557 -6.66 8.48 16.95
N THR A 558 -7.04 7.86 15.85
CA THR A 558 -7.71 8.54 14.75
C THR A 558 -9.19 8.28 14.87
N VAL A 559 -9.99 9.33 15.06
CA VAL A 559 -11.44 9.19 15.24
C VAL A 559 -12.09 9.08 13.86
N PRO A 560 -13.09 8.19 13.64
CA PRO A 560 -13.91 8.25 12.42
C PRO A 560 -14.37 9.68 12.15
N GLY A 561 -14.16 10.17 10.92
CA GLY A 561 -14.41 11.56 10.54
C GLY A 561 -13.26 12.54 10.84
N ALA A 562 -12.11 12.08 11.36
CA ALA A 562 -10.89 12.87 11.55
C ALA A 562 -9.72 12.24 10.79
N TRP A 563 -8.92 13.05 10.05
CA TRP A 563 -7.71 12.57 9.34
C TRP A 563 -6.74 11.91 10.34
N PRO A 564 -6.14 10.73 10.02
CA PRO A 564 -6.12 10.00 8.75
C PRO A 564 -7.39 9.30 8.28
N GLY A 565 -8.50 9.44 8.97
CA GLY A 565 -9.63 8.54 8.86
C GLY A 565 -9.46 7.46 9.93
N ILE A 566 -9.98 6.27 9.70
CA ILE A 566 -10.05 5.25 10.75
C ILE A 566 -8.68 4.59 11.07
N TYR A 567 -7.53 5.12 10.65
CA TYR A 567 -6.23 4.44 10.84
C TYR A 567 -5.72 4.44 12.30
N ALA A 568 -6.23 3.55 13.13
CA ALA A 568 -5.66 3.26 14.44
C ALA A 568 -4.49 2.30 14.27
N CYS A 569 -3.27 2.85 14.18
CA CYS A 569 -2.05 2.06 14.14
C CYS A 569 -1.89 1.21 15.40
N ASP A 570 -2.29 1.77 16.55
CA ASP A 570 -2.36 1.12 17.85
C ASP A 570 -1.09 0.32 18.19
N TYR A 571 0.10 0.79 17.80
CA TYR A 571 1.33 0.03 18.00
C TYR A 571 1.63 -0.24 19.47
N ALA A 572 1.26 0.69 20.37
CA ALA A 572 1.38 0.45 21.80
C ALA A 572 0.54 -0.76 22.24
N ASN A 573 -0.74 -0.80 21.86
CA ASN A 573 -1.64 -1.90 22.17
C ASN A 573 -1.22 -3.21 21.49
N LEU A 574 -0.86 -3.18 20.21
CA LEU A 574 -0.40 -4.34 19.46
C LEU A 574 0.89 -4.92 20.07
N THR A 575 1.81 -4.06 20.48
CA THR A 575 3.05 -4.51 21.13
C THR A 575 2.78 -5.09 22.51
N GLN A 576 1.85 -4.52 23.26
CA GLN A 576 1.43 -5.06 24.55
C GLN A 576 0.76 -6.44 24.38
N ILE A 577 -0.08 -6.61 23.35
CA ILE A 577 -0.66 -7.92 22.99
C ILE A 577 0.45 -8.94 22.71
N MET A 578 1.49 -8.58 21.96
CA MET A 578 2.63 -9.46 21.69
C MET A 578 3.38 -9.83 22.97
N ALA A 579 3.63 -8.87 23.87
CA ALA A 579 4.31 -9.09 25.14
C ALA A 579 3.54 -10.04 26.06
N LEU A 580 2.22 -9.84 26.21
CA LEU A 580 1.35 -10.72 26.97
C LEU A 580 1.27 -12.12 26.37
N THR A 581 1.19 -12.22 25.03
CA THR A 581 1.14 -13.51 24.32
C THR A 581 2.44 -14.31 24.52
N ALA A 582 3.60 -13.66 24.40
CA ALA A 582 4.89 -14.29 24.67
C ALA A 582 5.02 -14.73 26.13
N SER A 583 4.61 -13.88 27.08
CA SER A 583 4.63 -14.18 28.51
C SER A 583 3.71 -15.34 28.87
N ALA A 584 2.53 -15.42 28.25
CA ALA A 584 1.61 -16.55 28.43
C ALA A 584 2.22 -17.86 27.92
N ARG A 585 2.89 -17.85 26.76
CA ARG A 585 3.58 -19.03 26.23
C ARG A 585 4.69 -19.52 27.17
N LEU A 586 5.43 -18.60 27.77
CA LEU A 586 6.43 -18.89 28.78
C LEU A 586 5.82 -19.51 30.04
N SER A 587 4.68 -18.98 30.53
CA SER A 587 3.94 -19.58 31.65
C SER A 587 3.50 -21.02 31.34
N VAL A 588 3.08 -21.32 30.11
CA VAL A 588 2.79 -22.71 29.68
C VAL A 588 4.01 -23.62 29.79
N LEU A 589 5.20 -23.15 29.40
CA LEU A 589 6.45 -23.94 29.53
C LEU A 589 6.81 -24.21 30.99
N HIS A 590 6.48 -23.29 31.90
CA HIS A 590 6.62 -23.48 33.35
C HIS A 590 5.51 -24.33 33.97
N GLY A 591 4.50 -24.75 33.20
CA GLY A 591 3.33 -25.48 33.70
C GLY A 591 2.31 -24.60 34.43
N ASP A 592 2.46 -23.28 34.42
CA ASP A 592 1.52 -22.33 35.03
C ASP A 592 0.43 -21.93 34.04
N LEU A 593 -0.51 -22.84 33.81
CA LEU A 593 -1.65 -22.62 32.91
C LEU A 593 -2.59 -21.52 33.43
N ALA A 594 -2.65 -21.29 34.74
CA ALA A 594 -3.49 -20.26 35.34
C ALA A 594 -2.98 -18.85 35.01
N SER A 595 -1.67 -18.62 35.10
CA SER A 595 -1.07 -17.36 34.65
C SER A 595 -1.15 -17.19 33.14
N ALA A 596 -0.95 -18.26 32.37
CA ALA A 596 -1.12 -18.21 30.91
C ALA A 596 -2.53 -17.78 30.51
N GLU A 597 -3.57 -18.34 31.14
CA GLU A 597 -4.97 -17.95 30.87
C GLU A 597 -5.22 -16.48 31.22
N ARG A 598 -4.75 -16.02 32.40
CA ARG A 598 -4.91 -14.63 32.84
C ARG A 598 -4.28 -13.64 31.85
N LEU A 599 -3.02 -13.86 31.47
CA LEU A 599 -2.29 -13.02 30.52
C LEU A 599 -2.99 -12.94 29.16
N LEU A 600 -3.53 -14.06 28.67
CA LEU A 600 -4.25 -14.10 27.40
C LEU A 600 -5.63 -13.43 27.48
N ARG A 601 -6.30 -13.48 28.64
CA ARG A 601 -7.52 -12.69 28.86
C ARG A 601 -7.24 -11.19 28.84
N ASP A 602 -6.14 -10.75 29.44
CA ASP A 602 -5.70 -9.35 29.40
C ASP A 602 -5.40 -8.93 27.96
N ALA A 603 -4.71 -9.77 27.18
CA ALA A 603 -4.43 -9.51 25.78
C ALA A 603 -5.70 -9.45 24.91
N VAL A 604 -6.68 -10.34 25.15
CA VAL A 604 -7.99 -10.29 24.49
C VAL A 604 -8.73 -8.99 24.84
N ALA A 605 -8.65 -8.52 26.09
CA ALA A 605 -9.29 -7.27 26.49
C ALA A 605 -8.70 -6.05 25.77
N ILE A 606 -7.40 -6.07 25.46
CA ILE A 606 -6.74 -5.05 24.63
C ILE A 606 -7.16 -5.20 23.16
N GLU A 607 -7.20 -6.42 22.63
CA GLU A 607 -7.63 -6.71 21.24
C GLU A 607 -9.07 -6.23 20.99
N ASP A 608 -9.99 -6.46 21.93
CA ASP A 608 -11.42 -6.10 21.85
C ASP A 608 -11.67 -4.58 21.77
N VAL A 609 -10.65 -3.74 22.05
CA VAL A 609 -10.75 -2.27 22.03
C VAL A 609 -9.84 -1.61 21.00
N LEU A 610 -9.15 -2.40 20.15
CA LEU A 610 -8.38 -1.85 19.03
C LEU A 610 -9.28 -1.01 18.12
N GLY A 611 -8.73 0.08 17.60
CA GLY A 611 -9.41 0.89 16.60
C GLY A 611 -9.46 0.18 15.26
N TYR A 612 -10.55 0.41 14.52
CA TYR A 612 -10.78 -0.20 13.21
C TYR A 612 -9.58 -0.03 12.28
N MET A 613 -9.19 -1.09 11.57
CA MET A 613 -8.20 -1.00 10.52
C MET A 613 -8.44 -2.10 9.47
N GLU A 614 -8.07 -1.82 8.23
CA GLU A 614 -8.17 -2.68 7.06
C GLU A 614 -6.78 -2.89 6.44
N PRO A 615 -6.24 -4.13 6.40
CA PRO A 615 -6.73 -5.27 7.17
C PRO A 615 -6.56 -5.02 8.69
N PRO A 616 -7.25 -5.80 9.55
CA PRO A 616 -6.92 -5.84 10.96
C PRO A 616 -5.42 -6.08 11.17
N ARG A 617 -4.77 -5.24 11.97
CA ARG A 617 -3.32 -5.32 12.22
C ARG A 617 -2.93 -6.46 13.17
N GLN A 618 -3.90 -7.03 13.88
CA GLN A 618 -3.72 -8.26 14.64
C GLN A 618 -3.89 -9.47 13.71
N TYR A 619 -2.76 -10.07 13.31
CA TYR A 619 -2.70 -11.11 12.26
C TYR A 619 -3.32 -12.44 12.68
N GLN A 620 -3.23 -12.74 13.97
CA GLN A 620 -3.80 -13.93 14.57
C GLN A 620 -4.61 -13.51 15.81
N PRO A 621 -5.93 -13.75 15.83
CA PRO A 621 -6.74 -13.44 16.99
C PRO A 621 -6.20 -14.10 18.27
N VAL A 622 -6.06 -13.34 19.35
CA VAL A 622 -5.48 -13.84 20.61
C VAL A 622 -6.39 -14.90 21.25
N ARG A 623 -7.69 -14.84 20.93
CA ARG A 623 -8.68 -15.85 21.31
C ARG A 623 -8.27 -17.27 20.90
N HIS A 624 -7.50 -17.44 19.83
CA HIS A 624 -6.97 -18.76 19.45
C HIS A 624 -6.02 -19.33 20.51
N CYS A 625 -5.09 -18.51 21.01
CA CYS A 625 -4.19 -18.86 22.09
C CYS A 625 -4.97 -19.16 23.39
N LEU A 626 -5.94 -18.31 23.73
CA LEU A 626 -6.73 -18.45 24.96
C LEU A 626 -7.52 -19.76 24.98
N GLY A 627 -8.26 -20.07 23.90
CA GLY A 627 -9.03 -21.31 23.80
C GLY A 627 -8.14 -22.56 23.86
N TYR A 628 -6.93 -22.50 23.31
CA TYR A 628 -5.96 -23.58 23.44
C TYR A 628 -5.47 -23.76 24.88
N VAL A 629 -5.04 -22.70 25.57
CA VAL A 629 -4.59 -22.79 26.97
C VAL A 629 -5.70 -23.32 27.89
N GLN A 630 -6.94 -22.87 27.67
CA GLN A 630 -8.10 -23.39 28.40
C GLN A 630 -8.34 -24.88 28.13
N SER A 631 -8.15 -25.33 26.88
CA SER A 631 -8.25 -26.75 26.54
C SER A 631 -7.14 -27.58 27.20
N LEU A 632 -5.90 -27.08 27.22
CA LEU A 632 -4.79 -27.74 27.94
C LEU A 632 -5.06 -27.86 29.44
N ALA A 633 -5.74 -26.88 30.03
CA ALA A 633 -6.16 -26.90 31.42
C ALA A 633 -7.38 -27.83 31.68
N GLY A 634 -7.90 -28.50 30.65
CA GLY A 634 -9.09 -29.36 30.73
C GLY A 634 -10.42 -28.58 30.77
N ASN A 635 -10.40 -27.26 30.58
CA ASN A 635 -11.59 -26.41 30.60
C ASN A 635 -12.19 -26.23 29.19
N HIS A 636 -12.66 -27.34 28.61
CA HIS A 636 -13.18 -27.38 27.24
C HIS A 636 -14.44 -26.54 27.03
N THR A 637 -15.26 -26.35 28.06
CA THR A 637 -16.43 -25.46 27.99
C THR A 637 -16.03 -23.99 27.84
N ALA A 638 -14.99 -23.53 28.56
CA ALA A 638 -14.48 -22.17 28.38
C ALA A 638 -13.82 -22.01 27.00
N ALA A 639 -13.05 -23.00 26.55
CA ALA A 639 -12.43 -23.01 25.24
C ALA A 639 -13.47 -22.87 24.12
N GLU A 640 -14.56 -23.65 24.17
CA GLU A 640 -15.70 -23.52 23.24
C GLU A 640 -16.24 -22.08 23.20
N GLN A 641 -16.48 -21.47 24.36
CA GLN A 641 -17.01 -20.10 24.43
C GLN A 641 -16.09 -19.09 23.76
N VAL A 642 -14.78 -19.25 23.93
CA VAL A 642 -13.77 -18.39 23.32
C VAL A 642 -13.71 -18.57 21.81
N PHE A 643 -13.74 -19.80 21.29
CA PHE A 643 -13.75 -20.04 19.85
C PHE A 643 -15.04 -19.55 19.19
N ARG A 644 -16.21 -19.76 19.84
CA ARG A 644 -17.47 -19.18 19.36
C ARG A 644 -17.46 -17.64 19.43
N ALA A 645 -16.71 -17.04 20.35
CA ALA A 645 -16.53 -15.60 20.38
C ALA A 645 -15.70 -15.12 19.19
N ASP A 646 -14.58 -15.79 18.90
CA ASP A 646 -13.79 -15.50 17.70
C ASP A 646 -14.63 -15.62 16.44
N LEU A 647 -15.44 -16.68 16.28
CA LEU A 647 -16.25 -16.88 15.08
C LEU A 647 -17.33 -15.80 14.87
N ARG A 648 -17.74 -15.08 15.92
CA ARG A 648 -18.61 -13.89 15.77
C ARG A 648 -17.87 -12.71 15.18
N ASP A 649 -16.55 -12.61 15.35
CA ASP A 649 -15.70 -11.48 14.93
C ASP A 649 -14.76 -11.79 13.74
N HIS A 650 -14.44 -13.07 13.50
CA HIS A 650 -13.81 -13.64 12.29
C HIS A 650 -14.63 -14.84 11.76
N LEU A 651 -15.47 -14.63 10.73
CA LEU A 651 -16.43 -15.63 10.26
C LEU A 651 -15.63 -16.69 9.52
N ASP A 652 -16.04 -17.96 9.64
CA ASP A 652 -15.35 -19.08 9.01
C ASP A 652 -13.83 -19.09 9.25
N ASN A 653 -13.38 -18.62 10.41
CA ASN A 653 -11.98 -18.67 10.77
C ASN A 653 -11.55 -20.13 11.01
N GLY A 654 -10.78 -20.69 10.08
CA GLY A 654 -10.39 -22.10 10.11
C GLY A 654 -9.74 -22.52 11.43
N ARG A 655 -8.91 -21.68 12.05
CA ARG A 655 -8.26 -22.01 13.33
C ARG A 655 -9.24 -22.09 14.49
N ALA A 656 -10.22 -21.18 14.54
CA ALA A 656 -11.24 -21.18 15.57
C ALA A 656 -12.26 -22.31 15.37
N LEU A 657 -12.59 -22.65 14.13
CA LEU A 657 -13.43 -23.81 13.80
C LEU A 657 -12.80 -25.13 14.25
N LEU A 658 -11.49 -25.31 14.02
CA LEU A 658 -10.75 -26.48 14.49
C LEU A 658 -10.71 -26.56 16.03
N GLY A 659 -10.41 -25.43 16.68
CA GLY A 659 -10.43 -25.34 18.14
C GLY A 659 -11.81 -25.62 18.74
N LEU A 660 -12.88 -25.15 18.08
CA LEU A 660 -14.25 -25.43 18.44
C LEU A 660 -14.57 -26.92 18.32
N ALA A 661 -14.20 -27.55 17.20
CA ALA A 661 -14.41 -28.98 16.97
C ALA A 661 -13.77 -29.83 18.09
N HIS A 662 -12.49 -29.61 18.39
CA HIS A 662 -11.80 -30.32 19.47
C HIS A 662 -12.41 -30.07 20.85
N SER A 663 -12.82 -28.82 21.12
CA SER A 663 -13.47 -28.48 22.40
C SER A 663 -14.83 -29.19 22.56
N LEU A 664 -15.59 -29.34 21.47
CA LEU A 664 -16.87 -30.04 21.45
C LEU A 664 -16.69 -31.55 21.58
N GLU A 665 -15.70 -32.12 20.88
CA GLU A 665 -15.37 -33.54 20.96
C GLU A 665 -14.96 -33.95 22.38
N ALA A 666 -14.09 -33.16 23.03
CA ALA A 666 -13.68 -33.39 24.41
C ALA A 666 -14.85 -33.29 25.42
N GLN A 667 -15.95 -32.63 25.04
CA GLN A 667 -17.20 -32.56 25.81
C GLN A 667 -18.19 -33.68 25.45
N GLY A 668 -17.84 -34.60 24.53
CA GLY A 668 -18.71 -35.69 24.07
C GLY A 668 -19.80 -35.27 23.08
N ARG A 669 -19.69 -34.09 22.46
CA ARG A 669 -20.68 -33.51 21.53
C ARG A 669 -20.29 -33.79 20.06
N ALA A 670 -20.20 -35.07 19.70
CA ALA A 670 -19.63 -35.52 18.43
C ALA A 670 -20.29 -34.91 17.17
N ALA A 671 -21.63 -34.78 17.15
CA ALA A 671 -22.33 -34.24 15.97
C ALA A 671 -22.00 -32.77 15.69
N GLU A 672 -21.89 -31.95 16.73
CA GLU A 672 -21.53 -30.53 16.60
C GLU A 672 -20.03 -30.36 16.32
N ALA A 673 -19.19 -31.25 16.86
CA ALA A 673 -17.77 -31.28 16.55
C ALA A 673 -17.54 -31.57 15.06
N GLU A 674 -18.25 -32.56 14.50
CA GLU A 674 -18.20 -32.89 13.08
C GLU A 674 -18.67 -31.71 12.21
N GLU A 675 -19.75 -31.03 12.57
CA GLU A 675 -20.22 -29.84 11.85
C GLU A 675 -19.14 -28.74 11.82
N ALA A 676 -18.54 -28.42 12.97
CA ALA A 676 -17.46 -27.44 13.05
C ALA A 676 -16.21 -27.87 12.26
N HIS A 677 -15.90 -29.17 12.25
CA HIS A 677 -14.79 -29.70 11.47
C HIS A 677 -15.03 -29.62 9.95
N GLN A 678 -16.24 -29.92 9.48
CA GLN A 678 -16.58 -29.75 8.06
C GLN A 678 -16.52 -28.29 7.62
N GLN A 679 -16.94 -27.36 8.48
CA GLN A 679 -16.76 -25.92 8.24
C GLN A 679 -15.27 -25.55 8.18
N HIS A 680 -14.43 -26.12 9.06
CA HIS A 680 -12.98 -25.91 9.02
C HIS A 680 -12.38 -26.34 7.67
N LEU A 681 -12.71 -27.55 7.21
CA LEU A 681 -12.22 -28.09 5.94
C LEU A 681 -12.65 -27.25 4.73
N ALA A 682 -13.82 -26.60 4.80
CA ALA A 682 -14.29 -25.71 3.75
C ALA A 682 -13.54 -24.36 3.74
N ALA A 683 -13.17 -23.84 4.92
CA ALA A 683 -12.57 -22.52 5.06
C ALA A 683 -11.03 -22.51 5.00
N TRP A 684 -10.38 -23.66 5.20
CA TRP A 684 -8.94 -23.77 5.42
C TRP A 684 -8.24 -24.59 4.32
N HIS A 685 -7.26 -23.98 3.64
CA HIS A 685 -6.48 -24.61 2.56
C HIS A 685 -5.05 -25.02 2.96
N GLY A 686 -4.65 -24.76 4.21
CA GLY A 686 -3.30 -25.06 4.69
C GLY A 686 -3.13 -26.51 5.13
N SER A 687 -1.90 -27.02 5.05
CA SER A 687 -1.49 -28.27 5.71
C SER A 687 -1.70 -28.21 7.24
N PRO A 688 -1.72 -29.36 7.94
CA PRO A 688 -1.81 -29.43 9.41
C PRO A 688 -0.88 -28.44 10.12
N LEU A 689 -1.47 -27.61 10.98
CA LEU A 689 -0.91 -26.38 11.54
C LEU A 689 0.29 -26.59 12.48
N ALA A 690 1.41 -25.89 12.26
CA ALA A 690 2.19 -25.31 13.36
C ALA A 690 1.71 -23.87 13.57
N SER A 691 1.54 -23.41 14.80
CA SER A 691 1.10 -22.03 15.09
C SER A 691 1.96 -21.38 16.17
N ALA A 692 1.89 -20.05 16.26
CA ALA A 692 2.53 -19.25 17.30
C ALA A 692 1.90 -19.44 18.69
N CYS A 693 0.57 -19.39 18.75
CA CYS A 693 -0.14 -20.13 19.79
C CYS A 693 0.24 -21.59 19.57
N LEU A 694 0.59 -22.40 20.56
CA LEU A 694 0.72 -23.85 20.34
C LEU A 694 -0.65 -24.36 19.85
N SER A 695 -1.03 -24.22 18.58
CA SER A 695 -2.35 -24.62 18.13
C SER A 695 -2.36 -26.13 18.01
N PHE A 696 -3.56 -26.69 18.03
CA PHE A 696 -3.82 -28.07 17.65
C PHE A 696 -3.26 -28.33 16.25
N SER A 697 -2.01 -28.77 16.18
CA SER A 697 -1.50 -29.44 14.99
C SER A 697 -2.27 -30.74 14.94
N GLU A 698 -3.01 -31.01 13.87
CA GLU A 698 -3.31 -32.39 13.51
C GLU A 698 -1.96 -33.10 13.38
N SER A 699 -1.52 -33.78 14.44
CA SER A 699 -0.33 -34.64 14.47
C SER A 699 0.90 -34.10 13.72
N VAL A 700 1.76 -33.32 14.37
CA VAL A 700 3.19 -33.31 14.01
C VAL A 700 3.93 -34.28 14.92
N PRO A 701 4.01 -35.59 14.59
CA PRO A 701 5.06 -36.42 15.12
C PRO A 701 6.37 -35.93 14.52
N GLY A 702 7.10 -35.11 15.29
CA GLY A 702 8.44 -34.66 14.92
C GLY A 702 8.55 -33.17 14.64
N ILE A 703 8.56 -32.37 15.70
CA ILE A 703 9.39 -31.16 15.66
C ILE A 703 10.82 -31.67 15.43
N SER A 704 11.37 -31.43 14.24
CA SER A 704 12.75 -31.86 13.94
C SER A 704 13.69 -31.29 15.01
N THR A 705 14.26 -32.19 15.80
CA THR A 705 15.26 -31.87 16.83
C THR A 705 16.64 -31.56 16.23
N SER A 706 16.80 -31.66 14.90
CA SER A 706 18.09 -31.60 14.18
C SER A 706 18.81 -30.25 14.20
N TRP A 707 18.40 -29.32 15.08
CA TRP A 707 19.09 -28.07 15.40
C TRP A 707 20.43 -28.26 16.15
N GLY A 708 21.05 -29.43 16.02
CA GLY A 708 22.37 -29.73 16.55
C GLY A 708 23.44 -29.52 15.48
N ARG A 709 23.96 -28.29 15.36
CA ARG A 709 25.40 -27.97 15.24
C ARG A 709 25.65 -26.47 15.11
N ARG A 710 26.14 -25.90 16.22
CA ARG A 710 26.89 -24.64 16.39
C ARG A 710 26.19 -23.34 16.00
N LEU A 711 25.46 -22.78 16.97
CA LEU A 711 25.62 -21.36 17.30
C LEU A 711 26.56 -21.31 18.52
N THR A 712 27.86 -21.19 18.27
CA THR A 712 28.77 -20.64 19.27
C THR A 712 28.51 -19.14 19.33
N LEU A 713 28.27 -18.63 20.55
CA LEU A 713 28.06 -17.24 20.92
C LEU A 713 28.97 -16.24 20.18
#